data_AF-A0A4Q4N7F8-F1
#
_entry.id   AF-A0A4Q4N7F8-F1
#
_cell.length_a   1.000
_cell.length_b   1.000
_cell.length_c   1.000
_cell.angle_alpha   90.00
_cell.angle_beta   90.00
_cell.angle_gamma   90.00
#
_symmetry.space_group_name_H-M   'P 1'
#
loop_
_entity.id
_entity.type
_entity.pdbx_description
1 polymer ?
#
loop_
_entity_poly.entity_id
_entity_poly.type
_entity_poly.pdbx_seq_one_letter_code
_entity_poly.pdbx_strand_id
1 'polypeptide(L)'
;MFPLAQHALRHCRRVGYTPVHATSRHASTRSKRPRNVVASSPAPPPPPPPKIQLREYQEDCVQAVLSYLNAGHKRLGVSLATGSGKTVIFTHLIDRIPANGDASQTLILAHRRELVEQAARHCSLAYPDKHVDIEMGNNQASGAADITVASIQSITSGERLNKFDPPRYKLVLVDEAHHIVSQTYLDVLEHFGLRHQADWTQTKAPALVGVSATFSRFDGRKLGSAIDHIVYHRDYVDMIDENWLSDVVFTTVEIKADLTKVGSGVGGDFQTGALSTVINTEETNDLVVKTWLAKARDRHSTLIFCVDLSHVTDLTARFRASGINAQFVTGDTPAKIRSARIDAFRNGEFPVLLNCGVFTEGTDIPNIDCVLLARPTKSRNLLVQMIGRGMRLHKGKQNCHIIDMVAALSTGVVSTPTLFGLDPSEIIDEADTRAMTKLKEMKQSEKQREQEASDLKKRTVAKKLPGTISFTEYDSVHDLIADTSADQYIRNISQNAWVGVGDGKYVLTGNTGNYLVIEPSDDIEGHFRARYYWKLPMSKIVKSPYGTPRVIAEGDSFDHVVHAADTYASEAFKHFYISKHQPWRRGRASQAQVDFLNKFRPREDQLKPEDLSKGKAGDMITRLKHGVKGRYAKASVKERTEQRMKARAETIQQRLQGQVKVGPLEQGQTLKEKLVG
;
A
#
# COMPACT_ATOMS: atom_id res chain seq x y z
N MET A 1 -47.30 6.07 53.41
CA MET A 1 -48.27 6.47 54.45
C MET A 1 -48.80 7.86 54.06
N PHE A 2 -50.11 8.01 53.86
CA PHE A 2 -50.79 9.29 53.53
C PHE A 2 -51.21 9.99 54.85
N PRO A 3 -51.43 11.33 54.88
CA PRO A 3 -52.74 11.94 54.53
C PRO A 3 -52.58 13.23 53.65
N LEU A 4 -53.53 13.72 52.83
CA LEU A 4 -54.98 14.03 52.99
C LEU A 4 -55.24 15.16 54.02
N ALA A 5 -56.14 16.14 53.82
CA ALA A 5 -57.44 16.13 53.12
C ALA A 5 -57.80 17.53 52.51
N GLN A 6 -58.58 17.64 51.41
CA GLN A 6 -60.01 18.13 51.31
C GLN A 6 -60.25 19.64 51.58
N HIS A 7 -61.25 20.40 51.09
CA HIS A 7 -62.32 20.37 50.05
C HIS A 7 -63.01 21.78 50.08
N ALA A 8 -63.92 22.27 49.21
CA ALA A 8 -64.35 22.09 47.80
C ALA A 8 -65.32 23.29 47.47
N LEU A 9 -65.64 23.67 46.21
CA LEU A 9 -66.91 23.35 45.50
C LEU A 9 -67.07 24.18 44.18
N ARG A 10 -67.50 23.50 43.09
CA ARG A 10 -68.56 23.76 42.06
C ARG A 10 -68.87 25.21 41.58
N HIS A 11 -69.20 25.49 40.31
CA HIS A 11 -70.15 24.85 39.35
C HIS A 11 -69.68 25.01 37.87
N CYS A 12 -69.65 23.97 37.02
CA CYS A 12 -70.70 23.43 36.12
C CYS A 12 -71.05 24.18 34.81
N ARG A 13 -70.63 23.61 33.65
CA ARG A 13 -71.53 23.09 32.58
C ARG A 13 -70.78 22.15 31.61
N ARG A 14 -71.49 21.22 30.97
CA ARG A 14 -70.92 20.07 30.21
C ARG A 14 -71.86 19.63 29.07
N VAL A 15 -71.30 19.33 27.90
CA VAL A 15 -71.82 18.45 26.82
C VAL A 15 -70.56 17.91 26.08
N GLY A 16 -70.40 16.67 25.64
CA GLY A 16 -71.24 15.48 25.76
C GLY A 16 -71.23 14.63 24.48
N TYR A 17 -70.36 13.60 24.40
CA TYR A 17 -70.44 12.52 23.39
C TYR A 17 -69.83 11.22 23.97
N THR A 18 -70.40 10.07 23.61
CA THR A 18 -70.12 8.75 24.23
C THR A 18 -69.88 7.64 23.20
N PRO A 19 -69.13 6.56 23.56
CA PRO A 19 -68.85 5.40 22.71
C PRO A 19 -69.79 4.22 22.99
N VAL A 20 -69.83 3.20 22.12
CA VAL A 20 -70.53 1.91 22.35
C VAL A 20 -69.78 0.72 21.74
N HIS A 21 -69.60 -0.35 22.54
CA HIS A 21 -69.18 -1.70 22.12
C HIS A 21 -70.42 -2.56 21.79
N ALA A 22 -70.27 -3.62 20.97
CA ALA A 22 -71.32 -4.62 20.76
C ALA A 22 -70.77 -6.06 20.67
N THR A 23 -71.50 -7.04 21.24
CA THR A 23 -71.17 -8.48 21.22
C THR A 23 -72.41 -9.38 21.17
N SER A 24 -72.51 -10.24 20.14
CA SER A 24 -73.36 -11.46 20.04
C SER A 24 -74.90 -11.27 19.97
N ARG A 25 -75.76 -12.16 19.43
CA ARG A 25 -75.70 -13.62 19.11
C ARG A 25 -76.54 -14.04 17.86
N HIS A 26 -76.18 -15.21 17.31
CA HIS A 26 -76.97 -16.27 16.60
C HIS A 26 -78.06 -15.99 15.55
N ALA A 27 -77.92 -16.65 14.39
CA ALA A 27 -78.97 -17.49 13.75
C ALA A 27 -78.32 -18.56 12.86
N SER A 28 -79.00 -19.68 12.57
CA SER A 28 -78.46 -20.80 11.76
C SER A 28 -79.43 -21.29 10.69
N THR A 29 -78.90 -21.90 9.61
CA THR A 29 -79.62 -22.70 8.57
C THR A 29 -80.62 -21.90 7.68
N ARG A 30 -80.83 -22.15 6.37
CA ARG A 30 -80.55 -23.32 5.50
C ARG A 30 -80.58 -22.95 3.99
N SER A 31 -79.62 -23.48 3.19
CA SER A 31 -79.71 -23.85 1.74
C SER A 31 -80.18 -22.87 0.64
N LYS A 32 -79.30 -22.61 -0.35
CA LYS A 32 -79.48 -23.03 -1.77
C LYS A 32 -78.13 -23.09 -2.53
N ARG A 33 -78.09 -23.84 -3.63
CA ARG A 33 -76.87 -24.45 -4.24
C ARG A 33 -75.86 -23.47 -4.88
N PRO A 34 -74.56 -23.84 -4.96
CA PRO A 34 -73.53 -23.05 -5.63
C PRO A 34 -73.56 -23.18 -7.17
N ARG A 35 -73.06 -22.15 -7.86
CA ARG A 35 -72.63 -22.25 -9.27
C ARG A 35 -71.19 -22.77 -9.34
N ASN A 36 -70.90 -23.60 -10.33
CA ASN A 36 -69.52 -24.04 -10.61
C ASN A 36 -68.65 -22.83 -10.97
N VAL A 37 -67.67 -22.53 -10.12
CA VAL A 37 -66.50 -21.73 -10.49
C VAL A 37 -65.38 -22.72 -10.79
N VAL A 38 -64.84 -22.66 -12.00
CA VAL A 38 -63.72 -23.51 -12.42
C VAL A 38 -62.53 -23.20 -11.52
N ALA A 39 -61.97 -24.22 -10.86
CA ALA A 39 -60.80 -24.04 -10.02
C ALA A 39 -59.61 -23.61 -10.88
N SER A 40 -59.16 -22.37 -10.73
CA SER A 40 -57.87 -21.93 -11.24
C SER A 40 -56.77 -22.75 -10.57
N SER A 41 -55.94 -23.43 -11.37
CA SER A 41 -54.78 -24.15 -10.87
C SER A 41 -53.93 -23.23 -9.98
N PRO A 42 -53.36 -23.74 -8.87
CA PRO A 42 -52.47 -22.93 -8.04
C PRO A 42 -51.32 -22.40 -8.91
N ALA A 43 -51.02 -21.10 -8.75
CA ALA A 43 -49.87 -20.52 -9.43
C ALA A 43 -48.62 -21.35 -9.12
N PRO A 44 -47.75 -21.62 -10.10
CA PRO A 44 -46.52 -22.37 -9.85
C PRO A 44 -45.73 -21.66 -8.75
N PRO A 45 -45.08 -22.40 -7.84
CA PRO A 45 -44.24 -21.78 -6.81
C PRO A 45 -43.21 -20.88 -7.49
N PRO A 46 -42.85 -19.73 -6.88
CA PRO A 46 -41.81 -18.88 -7.44
C PRO A 46 -40.56 -19.72 -7.66
N PRO A 47 -39.86 -19.56 -8.81
CA PRO A 47 -38.66 -20.33 -9.07
C PRO A 47 -37.69 -20.15 -7.90
N PRO A 48 -37.00 -21.23 -7.46
CA PRO A 48 -36.03 -21.10 -6.37
C PRO A 48 -35.01 -20.01 -6.73
N PRO A 49 -34.55 -19.21 -5.75
CA PRO A 49 -33.59 -18.15 -6.03
C PRO A 49 -32.39 -18.76 -6.77
N PRO A 50 -31.89 -18.10 -7.84
CA PRO A 50 -30.82 -18.66 -8.65
C PRO A 50 -29.62 -18.96 -7.75
N LYS A 51 -29.23 -20.24 -7.68
CA LYS A 51 -28.08 -20.66 -6.90
C LYS A 51 -26.87 -19.85 -7.37
N ILE A 52 -26.24 -19.13 -6.44
CA ILE A 52 -25.08 -18.31 -6.74
C ILE A 52 -23.98 -19.27 -7.19
N GLN A 53 -23.61 -19.19 -8.46
CA GLN A 53 -22.53 -20.00 -9.02
C GLN A 53 -21.21 -19.26 -8.79
N LEU A 54 -20.25 -19.95 -8.18
CA LEU A 54 -18.90 -19.41 -8.00
C LEU A 54 -18.21 -19.26 -9.35
N ARG A 55 -17.41 -18.20 -9.48
CA ARG A 55 -16.41 -18.04 -10.53
C ARG A 55 -15.22 -18.97 -10.25
N GLU A 56 -14.42 -19.30 -11.26
CA GLU A 56 -13.32 -20.26 -11.14
C GLU A 56 -12.32 -19.88 -10.02
N TYR A 57 -11.80 -18.65 -9.99
CA TYR A 57 -10.92 -18.20 -8.90
C TYR A 57 -11.58 -18.20 -7.51
N GLN A 58 -12.91 -18.12 -7.43
CA GLN A 58 -13.66 -18.19 -6.17
C GLN A 58 -13.76 -19.63 -5.69
N GLU A 59 -13.94 -20.58 -6.62
CA GLU A 59 -13.85 -22.02 -6.36
C GLU A 59 -12.44 -22.39 -5.89
N ASP A 60 -11.40 -21.98 -6.63
CA ASP A 60 -9.99 -22.21 -6.28
C ASP A 60 -9.65 -21.68 -4.88
N CYS A 61 -10.11 -20.46 -4.57
CA CYS A 61 -9.94 -19.85 -3.25
C CYS A 61 -10.59 -20.69 -2.14
N VAL A 62 -11.79 -21.22 -2.39
CA VAL A 62 -12.50 -22.07 -1.41
C VAL A 62 -11.78 -23.40 -1.25
N GLN A 63 -11.33 -24.02 -2.33
CA GLN A 63 -10.56 -25.28 -2.27
C GLN A 63 -9.21 -25.12 -1.57
N ALA A 64 -8.51 -24.00 -1.79
CA ALA A 64 -7.27 -23.69 -1.07
C ALA A 64 -7.49 -23.58 0.45
N VAL A 65 -8.55 -22.89 0.88
CA VAL A 65 -8.94 -22.84 2.30
C VAL A 65 -9.23 -24.24 2.85
N LEU A 66 -10.08 -25.02 2.17
CA LEU A 66 -10.43 -26.38 2.61
C LEU A 66 -9.22 -27.32 2.69
N SER A 67 -8.28 -27.23 1.74
CA SER A 67 -7.05 -28.02 1.74
C SER A 67 -6.19 -27.76 2.98
N TYR A 68 -6.00 -26.48 3.35
CA TYR A 68 -5.26 -26.11 4.57
C TYR A 68 -5.98 -26.53 5.86
N LEU A 69 -7.32 -26.44 5.90
CA LEU A 69 -8.11 -26.93 7.03
C LEU A 69 -8.00 -28.46 7.18
N ASN A 70 -8.02 -29.21 6.06
CA ASN A 70 -7.84 -30.66 6.04
C ASN A 70 -6.42 -31.08 6.46
N ALA A 71 -5.41 -30.26 6.19
CA ALA A 71 -4.05 -30.44 6.68
C ALA A 71 -3.86 -30.04 8.18
N GLY A 72 -4.93 -29.63 8.87
CA GLY A 72 -4.94 -29.34 10.30
C GLY A 72 -4.61 -27.88 10.67
N HIS A 73 -4.38 -26.98 9.70
CA HIS A 73 -4.21 -25.55 9.99
C HIS A 73 -5.57 -24.91 10.33
N LYS A 74 -5.61 -23.92 11.24
CA LYS A 74 -6.87 -23.21 11.59
C LYS A 74 -6.91 -21.73 11.29
N ARG A 75 -5.79 -21.00 11.25
CA ARG A 75 -5.77 -19.53 11.14
C ARG A 75 -5.29 -19.07 9.75
N LEU A 76 -6.24 -18.91 8.83
CA LEU A 76 -6.00 -18.77 7.40
C LEU A 76 -6.37 -17.37 6.89
N GLY A 77 -5.55 -16.84 5.99
CA GLY A 77 -5.71 -15.55 5.34
C GLY A 77 -5.98 -15.71 3.85
N VAL A 78 -6.94 -14.94 3.32
CA VAL A 78 -7.26 -14.88 1.89
C VAL A 78 -7.13 -13.43 1.43
N SER A 79 -6.23 -13.18 0.47
CA SER A 79 -5.88 -11.86 -0.02
C SER A 79 -6.45 -11.63 -1.42
N LEU A 80 -7.56 -10.90 -1.53
CA LEU A 80 -8.32 -10.74 -2.78
C LEU A 80 -8.71 -9.29 -3.03
N ALA A 81 -8.42 -8.79 -4.23
CA ALA A 81 -8.72 -7.43 -4.68
C ALA A 81 -10.12 -6.91 -4.29
N THR A 82 -10.27 -5.59 -4.13
CA THR A 82 -11.59 -4.96 -3.98
C THR A 82 -12.41 -5.15 -5.28
N GLY A 83 -13.68 -5.52 -5.15
CA GLY A 83 -14.54 -5.88 -6.29
C GLY A 83 -14.61 -7.38 -6.63
N SER A 84 -13.68 -8.21 -6.11
CA SER A 84 -13.59 -9.66 -6.34
C SER A 84 -14.75 -10.54 -5.83
N GLY A 85 -15.84 -9.94 -5.34
CA GLY A 85 -16.96 -10.69 -4.76
C GLY A 85 -16.63 -11.41 -3.45
N LYS A 86 -15.70 -10.88 -2.63
CA LYS A 86 -15.31 -11.41 -1.30
C LYS A 86 -16.48 -12.01 -0.49
N THR A 87 -17.58 -11.27 -0.31
CA THR A 87 -18.77 -11.73 0.43
C THR A 87 -19.35 -13.06 -0.10
N VAL A 88 -19.30 -13.30 -1.42
CA VAL A 88 -19.75 -14.55 -2.04
C VAL A 88 -18.91 -15.73 -1.56
N ILE A 89 -17.58 -15.59 -1.57
CA ILE A 89 -16.64 -16.61 -1.08
C ILE A 89 -16.94 -16.94 0.40
N PHE A 90 -17.16 -15.92 1.24
CA PHE A 90 -17.41 -16.13 2.67
C PHE A 90 -18.65 -16.98 2.87
N THR A 91 -19.74 -16.63 2.19
CA THR A 91 -21.00 -17.37 2.27
C THR A 91 -20.79 -18.83 1.84
N HIS A 92 -20.12 -19.10 0.72
CA HIS A 92 -19.86 -20.49 0.30
C HIS A 92 -18.95 -21.28 1.27
N LEU A 93 -18.04 -20.63 2.00
CA LEU A 93 -17.25 -21.29 3.05
C LEU A 93 -18.12 -21.79 4.23
N ILE A 94 -19.25 -21.13 4.52
CA ILE A 94 -20.16 -21.51 5.64
C ILE A 94 -20.70 -22.93 5.45
N ASP A 95 -21.03 -23.33 4.22
CA ASP A 95 -21.51 -24.69 3.94
C ASP A 95 -20.38 -25.70 3.80
N ARG A 96 -19.28 -25.32 3.13
CA ARG A 96 -18.23 -26.29 2.78
C ARG A 96 -17.31 -26.66 3.92
N ILE A 97 -17.17 -25.79 4.92
CA ILE A 97 -16.49 -26.15 6.18
C ILE A 97 -17.46 -27.03 6.98
N PRO A 98 -17.18 -28.33 7.19
CA PRO A 98 -18.11 -29.24 7.84
C PRO A 98 -18.32 -28.89 9.32
N ALA A 99 -19.44 -29.34 9.89
CA ALA A 99 -19.64 -29.29 11.33
C ALA A 99 -18.69 -30.28 12.04
N ASN A 100 -18.28 -29.96 13.26
CA ASN A 100 -17.39 -30.81 14.07
C ASN A 100 -18.06 -31.17 15.42
N GLY A 101 -18.79 -32.29 15.42
CA GLY A 101 -19.72 -32.62 16.49
C GLY A 101 -20.81 -31.55 16.59
N ASP A 102 -21.06 -31.03 17.79
CA ASP A 102 -22.02 -29.94 18.05
C ASP A 102 -21.60 -28.58 17.47
N ALA A 103 -20.39 -28.46 16.91
CA ALA A 103 -19.92 -27.24 16.29
C ALA A 103 -20.53 -27.04 14.90
N SER A 104 -21.67 -26.35 14.81
CA SER A 104 -22.37 -26.03 13.56
C SER A 104 -22.41 -24.53 13.23
N GLN A 105 -22.30 -23.66 14.23
CA GLN A 105 -22.53 -22.22 14.10
C GLN A 105 -21.36 -21.49 13.42
N THR A 106 -21.66 -20.35 12.80
CA THR A 106 -20.68 -19.46 12.17
C THR A 106 -20.82 -18.02 12.67
N LEU A 107 -19.69 -17.40 12.98
CA LEU A 107 -19.60 -15.97 13.32
C LEU A 107 -18.90 -15.22 12.18
N ILE A 108 -19.49 -14.14 11.70
CA ILE A 108 -18.89 -13.24 10.71
C ILE A 108 -18.64 -11.88 11.38
N LEU A 109 -17.38 -11.48 11.48
CA LEU A 109 -16.94 -10.22 12.07
C LEU A 109 -16.65 -9.18 10.99
N ALA A 110 -17.20 -7.98 11.13
CA ALA A 110 -16.86 -6.81 10.31
C ALA A 110 -16.79 -5.53 11.15
N HIS A 111 -16.02 -4.54 10.71
CA HIS A 111 -15.84 -3.27 11.45
C HIS A 111 -16.81 -2.16 11.06
N ARG A 112 -17.48 -2.26 9.90
CA ARG A 112 -18.49 -1.28 9.43
C ARG A 112 -19.90 -1.84 9.49
N ARG A 113 -20.86 -0.97 9.79
CA ARG A 113 -22.30 -1.25 9.74
C ARG A 113 -22.74 -1.72 8.35
N GLU A 114 -22.26 -1.05 7.31
CA GLU A 114 -22.58 -1.36 5.91
C GLU A 114 -22.10 -2.77 5.51
N LEU A 115 -20.91 -3.19 5.98
CA LEU A 115 -20.38 -4.55 5.78
C LEU A 115 -21.22 -5.61 6.50
N VAL A 116 -21.62 -5.34 7.76
CA VAL A 116 -22.53 -6.22 8.53
C VAL A 116 -23.87 -6.39 7.82
N GLU A 117 -24.50 -5.31 7.37
CA GLU A 117 -25.79 -5.36 6.66
C GLU A 117 -25.68 -6.07 5.30
N GLN A 118 -24.58 -5.86 4.57
CA GLN A 118 -24.33 -6.55 3.29
C GLN A 118 -24.13 -8.05 3.50
N ALA A 119 -23.28 -8.46 4.45
CA ALA A 119 -22.99 -9.85 4.75
C ALA A 119 -24.23 -10.59 5.29
N ALA A 120 -24.99 -9.97 6.20
CA ALA A 120 -26.23 -10.54 6.71
C ALA A 120 -27.26 -10.76 5.59
N ARG A 121 -27.50 -9.75 4.74
CA ARG A 121 -28.41 -9.87 3.58
C ARG A 121 -27.97 -10.99 2.63
N HIS A 122 -26.67 -11.10 2.35
CA HIS A 122 -26.14 -12.14 1.48
C HIS A 122 -26.34 -13.54 2.08
N CYS A 123 -26.10 -13.69 3.39
CA CYS A 123 -26.34 -14.95 4.10
C CYS A 123 -27.82 -15.33 4.14
N SER A 124 -28.74 -14.40 4.42
CA SER A 124 -30.19 -14.68 4.42
C SER A 124 -30.74 -15.05 3.04
N LEU A 125 -30.16 -14.52 1.96
CA LEU A 125 -30.54 -14.88 0.59
C LEU A 125 -29.97 -16.24 0.16
N ALA A 126 -28.74 -16.55 0.56
CA ALA A 126 -28.11 -17.83 0.25
C ALA A 126 -28.63 -18.99 1.11
N TYR A 127 -29.11 -18.68 2.33
CA TYR A 127 -29.58 -19.65 3.32
C TYR A 127 -30.99 -19.33 3.84
N PRO A 128 -32.06 -19.49 3.03
CA PRO A 128 -33.43 -19.26 3.46
C PRO A 128 -33.86 -20.12 4.67
N ASP A 129 -33.27 -21.32 4.80
CA ASP A 129 -33.62 -22.31 5.82
C ASP A 129 -32.78 -22.18 7.11
N LYS A 130 -31.81 -21.26 7.17
CA LYS A 130 -30.96 -21.04 8.36
C LYS A 130 -31.37 -19.76 9.10
N HIS A 131 -31.22 -19.77 10.42
CA HIS A 131 -31.41 -18.58 11.22
C HIS A 131 -30.16 -17.67 11.13
N VAL A 132 -30.37 -16.42 10.70
CA VAL A 132 -29.32 -15.40 10.57
C VAL A 132 -29.60 -14.24 11.52
N ASP A 133 -28.70 -14.03 12.47
CA ASP A 133 -28.76 -12.95 13.46
C ASP A 133 -27.80 -11.80 13.15
N ILE A 134 -28.13 -10.59 13.64
CA ILE A 134 -27.28 -9.39 13.54
C ILE A 134 -26.95 -8.84 14.93
N GLU A 135 -25.67 -8.81 15.27
CA GLU A 135 -25.13 -8.23 16.51
C GLU A 135 -24.53 -6.84 16.23
N MET A 136 -25.36 -5.79 16.27
CA MET A 136 -24.94 -4.44 15.89
C MET A 136 -25.78 -3.33 16.54
N GLY A 137 -25.15 -2.43 17.29
CA GLY A 137 -25.81 -1.30 17.94
C GLY A 137 -26.95 -1.78 18.85
N ASN A 138 -28.17 -1.30 18.59
CA ASN A 138 -29.37 -1.68 19.34
C ASN A 138 -29.87 -3.10 19.01
N ASN A 139 -29.47 -3.69 17.88
CA ASN A 139 -29.81 -5.07 17.54
C ASN A 139 -28.89 -6.01 18.32
N GLN A 140 -29.49 -6.96 19.04
CA GLN A 140 -28.77 -8.01 19.76
C GLN A 140 -29.13 -9.38 19.18
N ALA A 141 -28.11 -10.14 18.79
CA ALA A 141 -28.23 -11.55 18.41
C ALA A 141 -28.56 -12.42 19.63
N SER A 142 -29.21 -13.55 19.39
CA SER A 142 -29.54 -14.58 20.39
C SER A 142 -28.31 -15.32 20.95
N GLY A 143 -27.24 -15.44 20.15
CA GLY A 143 -26.13 -16.39 20.39
C GLY A 143 -26.44 -17.83 19.95
N ALA A 144 -27.68 -18.12 19.53
CA ALA A 144 -28.15 -19.45 19.15
C ALA A 144 -28.35 -19.64 17.63
N ALA A 145 -28.28 -18.58 16.82
CA ALA A 145 -28.43 -18.64 15.37
C ALA A 145 -27.34 -19.46 14.67
N ASP A 146 -27.66 -20.07 13.52
CA ASP A 146 -26.71 -20.81 12.68
C ASP A 146 -25.59 -19.89 12.16
N ILE A 147 -25.96 -18.64 11.82
CA ILE A 147 -25.05 -17.61 11.33
C ILE A 147 -25.31 -16.34 12.14
N THR A 148 -24.28 -15.81 12.81
CA THR A 148 -24.31 -14.46 13.40
C THR A 148 -23.40 -13.55 12.61
N VAL A 149 -23.90 -12.39 12.19
CA VAL A 149 -23.08 -11.31 11.60
C VAL A 149 -22.95 -10.17 12.61
N ALA A 150 -21.73 -9.85 13.00
CA ALA A 150 -21.45 -9.00 14.14
C ALA A 150 -20.54 -7.81 13.80
N SER A 151 -20.91 -6.64 14.31
CA SER A 151 -20.02 -5.48 14.36
C SER A 151 -18.99 -5.68 15.47
N ILE A 152 -17.70 -5.52 15.15
CA ILE A 152 -16.62 -5.71 16.14
C ILE A 152 -16.79 -4.79 17.37
N GLN A 153 -17.27 -3.55 17.17
CA GLN A 153 -17.52 -2.61 18.26
C GLN A 153 -18.71 -3.01 19.13
N SER A 154 -19.70 -3.71 18.55
CA SER A 154 -20.93 -4.10 19.26
C SER A 154 -20.74 -5.40 20.04
N ILE A 155 -20.07 -6.40 19.45
CA ILE A 155 -19.84 -7.69 20.10
C ILE A 155 -18.91 -7.57 21.32
N THR A 156 -17.92 -6.67 21.28
CA THR A 156 -17.03 -6.40 22.43
C THR A 156 -17.61 -5.38 23.44
N SER A 157 -18.88 -4.99 23.33
CA SER A 157 -19.48 -4.00 24.24
C SER A 157 -20.18 -4.67 25.43
N GLY A 158 -19.71 -4.38 26.64
CA GLY A 158 -20.22 -5.00 27.87
C GLY A 158 -20.06 -6.52 27.84
N GLU A 159 -21.08 -7.24 28.30
CA GLU A 159 -21.08 -8.72 28.38
C GLU A 159 -21.57 -9.41 27.10
N ARG A 160 -21.72 -8.68 25.99
CA ARG A 160 -22.34 -9.20 24.76
C ARG A 160 -21.59 -10.36 24.13
N LEU A 161 -20.27 -10.45 24.31
CA LEU A 161 -19.44 -11.57 23.84
C LEU A 161 -19.75 -12.89 24.58
N ASN A 162 -20.17 -12.81 25.85
CA ASN A 162 -20.28 -13.97 26.75
C ASN A 162 -21.37 -14.98 26.34
N LYS A 163 -22.36 -14.56 25.54
CA LYS A 163 -23.45 -15.43 25.04
C LYS A 163 -23.04 -16.33 23.86
N PHE A 164 -21.87 -16.11 23.27
CA PHE A 164 -21.39 -16.87 22.11
C PHE A 164 -20.49 -18.02 22.58
N ASP A 165 -21.05 -19.21 22.75
CA ASP A 165 -20.38 -20.40 23.31
C ASP A 165 -19.34 -21.01 22.34
N PRO A 166 -18.02 -20.87 22.58
CA PRO A 166 -16.98 -21.22 21.59
C PRO A 166 -17.04 -22.63 20.99
N PRO A 167 -17.31 -23.71 21.76
CA PRO A 167 -17.38 -25.08 21.22
C PRO A 167 -18.51 -25.34 20.22
N ARG A 168 -19.48 -24.42 20.06
CA ARG A 168 -20.55 -24.49 19.06
C ARG A 168 -20.18 -23.89 17.71
N TYR A 169 -19.09 -23.12 17.65
CA TYR A 169 -18.65 -22.47 16.42
C TYR A 169 -17.69 -23.37 15.65
N LYS A 170 -18.00 -23.64 14.39
CA LYS A 170 -17.06 -24.26 13.44
C LYS A 170 -16.20 -23.24 12.71
N LEU A 171 -16.67 -22.01 12.61
CA LEU A 171 -16.06 -20.98 11.76
C LEU A 171 -16.21 -19.57 12.35
N VAL A 172 -15.10 -18.85 12.41
CA VAL A 172 -15.02 -17.39 12.60
C VAL A 172 -14.46 -16.80 11.30
N LEU A 173 -15.30 -16.06 10.58
CA LEU A 173 -14.93 -15.28 9.40
C LEU A 173 -14.64 -13.84 9.81
N VAL A 174 -13.58 -13.24 9.26
CA VAL A 174 -13.25 -11.83 9.48
C VAL A 174 -13.17 -11.11 8.13
N ASP A 175 -14.07 -10.17 7.88
CA ASP A 175 -13.97 -9.26 6.74
C ASP A 175 -13.04 -8.08 7.05
N GLU A 176 -12.38 -7.57 6.02
CA GLU A 176 -11.31 -6.57 6.11
C GLU A 176 -10.27 -6.90 7.20
N ALA A 177 -9.80 -8.16 7.17
CA ALA A 177 -8.92 -8.76 8.18
C ALA A 177 -7.55 -8.07 8.38
N HIS A 178 -7.20 -7.06 7.59
CA HIS A 178 -6.07 -6.18 7.91
C HIS A 178 -6.21 -5.44 9.26
N HIS A 179 -7.43 -5.39 9.82
CA HIS A 179 -7.70 -4.89 11.17
C HIS A 179 -7.49 -5.91 12.30
N ILE A 180 -7.34 -7.21 12.01
CA ILE A 180 -7.45 -8.33 12.99
C ILE A 180 -6.46 -8.27 14.18
N VAL A 181 -5.41 -7.46 14.08
CA VAL A 181 -4.41 -7.27 15.14
C VAL A 181 -4.71 -6.07 16.08
N SER A 182 -5.90 -5.45 16.00
CA SER A 182 -6.35 -4.49 17.02
C SER A 182 -6.83 -5.23 18.28
N GLN A 183 -6.76 -4.57 19.44
CA GLN A 183 -7.11 -5.20 20.72
C GLN A 183 -8.53 -5.80 20.70
N THR A 184 -9.51 -5.06 20.19
CA THR A 184 -10.91 -5.52 20.05
C THR A 184 -11.06 -6.80 19.23
N TYR A 185 -10.25 -7.01 18.18
CA TYR A 185 -10.25 -8.28 17.45
C TYR A 185 -9.53 -9.37 18.24
N LEU A 186 -8.40 -9.06 18.88
CA LEU A 186 -7.66 -10.01 19.72
C LEU A 186 -8.48 -10.48 20.93
N ASP A 187 -9.35 -9.64 21.51
CA ASP A 187 -10.24 -10.00 22.61
C ASP A 187 -11.31 -11.01 22.17
N VAL A 188 -11.87 -10.85 20.97
CA VAL A 188 -12.79 -11.85 20.39
C VAL A 188 -12.05 -13.13 20.03
N LEU A 189 -10.84 -13.04 19.47
CA LEU A 189 -10.01 -14.21 19.18
C LEU A 189 -9.56 -14.95 20.45
N GLU A 190 -9.35 -14.26 21.56
CA GLU A 190 -9.07 -14.86 22.87
C GLU A 190 -10.26 -15.73 23.31
N HIS A 191 -11.47 -15.17 23.27
CA HIS A 191 -12.71 -15.85 23.64
C HIS A 191 -12.95 -17.15 22.85
N PHE A 192 -12.60 -17.16 21.56
CA PHE A 192 -12.69 -18.36 20.71
C PHE A 192 -11.44 -19.26 20.73
N GLY A 193 -10.43 -18.99 21.56
CA GLY A 193 -9.21 -19.81 21.65
C GLY A 193 -8.28 -19.72 20.43
N LEU A 194 -8.36 -18.61 19.67
CA LEU A 194 -7.69 -18.39 18.39
C LEU A 194 -6.52 -17.40 18.44
N ARG A 195 -6.37 -16.62 19.52
CA ARG A 195 -5.35 -15.56 19.62
C ARG A 195 -3.92 -16.09 19.58
N HIS A 196 -3.68 -17.20 20.27
CA HIS A 196 -2.35 -17.81 20.40
C HIS A 196 -2.20 -18.99 19.43
N GLN A 197 -0.96 -19.26 18.99
CA GLN A 197 -0.68 -20.51 18.26
C GLN A 197 -0.82 -21.69 19.22
N ALA A 198 -1.48 -22.76 18.74
CA ALA A 198 -1.68 -23.99 19.47
C ALA A 198 -1.55 -25.20 18.53
N ASP A 199 -1.45 -26.40 19.10
CA ASP A 199 -1.66 -27.62 18.33
C ASP A 199 -3.16 -27.73 18.00
N TRP A 200 -3.49 -27.35 16.78
CA TRP A 200 -4.85 -27.35 16.24
C TRP A 200 -5.46 -28.75 16.06
N THR A 201 -4.65 -29.81 16.14
CA THR A 201 -5.14 -31.21 16.12
C THR A 201 -5.69 -31.63 17.49
N GLN A 202 -5.18 -31.04 18.57
CA GLN A 202 -5.60 -31.32 19.96
C GLN A 202 -6.57 -30.26 20.50
N THR A 203 -6.51 -29.03 19.96
CA THR A 203 -7.31 -27.89 20.45
C THR A 203 -8.66 -27.79 19.74
N LYS A 204 -9.78 -27.99 20.47
CA LYS A 204 -11.14 -27.81 19.96
C LYS A 204 -11.48 -26.31 19.84
N ALA A 205 -11.00 -25.69 18.77
CA ALA A 205 -11.31 -24.31 18.36
C ALA A 205 -11.96 -24.28 16.96
N PRO A 206 -12.77 -23.24 16.63
CA PRO A 206 -13.26 -22.99 15.27
C PRO A 206 -12.12 -22.83 14.25
N ALA A 207 -12.43 -22.93 12.96
CA ALA A 207 -11.58 -22.38 11.91
C ALA A 207 -11.65 -20.85 11.93
N LEU A 208 -10.52 -20.17 11.71
CA LEU A 208 -10.43 -18.73 11.53
C LEU A 208 -10.05 -18.43 10.07
N VAL A 209 -10.94 -17.75 9.33
CA VAL A 209 -10.66 -17.31 7.97
C VAL A 209 -10.79 -15.79 7.89
N GLY A 210 -9.65 -15.10 7.82
CA GLY A 210 -9.59 -13.66 7.58
C GLY A 210 -9.47 -13.36 6.10
N VAL A 211 -10.30 -12.46 5.58
CA VAL A 211 -10.23 -12.02 4.18
C VAL A 211 -10.05 -10.51 4.10
N SER A 212 -9.21 -10.05 3.17
CA SER A 212 -8.88 -8.63 3.02
C SER A 212 -8.49 -8.31 1.57
N ALA A 213 -8.55 -7.03 1.18
CA ALA A 213 -7.92 -6.57 -0.06
C ALA A 213 -6.39 -6.56 0.01
N THR A 214 -5.82 -6.34 1.20
CA THR A 214 -4.37 -6.38 1.43
C THR A 214 -4.05 -7.01 2.80
N PHE A 215 -2.90 -7.66 2.92
CA PHE A 215 -2.35 -8.15 4.19
C PHE A 215 -1.18 -7.28 4.70
N SER A 216 -0.91 -6.17 4.01
CA SER A 216 0.11 -5.17 4.34
C SER A 216 -0.49 -4.01 5.13
N ARG A 217 -0.08 -3.82 6.39
CA ARG A 217 -0.42 -2.63 7.18
C ARG A 217 0.64 -1.54 7.05
N PHE A 218 0.23 -0.28 7.17
CA PHE A 218 1.11 0.89 7.19
C PHE A 218 2.00 0.96 8.46
N ASP A 219 1.60 0.31 9.56
CA ASP A 219 2.30 0.35 10.85
C ASP A 219 3.37 -0.73 11.04
N GLY A 220 3.71 -1.49 9.98
CA GLY A 220 4.75 -2.52 10.00
C GLY A 220 4.46 -3.75 10.88
N ARG A 221 3.29 -3.84 11.53
CA ARG A 221 2.93 -5.00 12.36
C ARG A 221 2.58 -6.19 11.48
N LYS A 222 3.33 -7.29 11.63
CA LYS A 222 3.07 -8.56 10.95
C LYS A 222 1.68 -9.08 11.33
N LEU A 223 0.80 -9.32 10.35
CA LEU A 223 -0.47 -10.03 10.55
C LEU A 223 -0.28 -11.48 11.07
N GLY A 224 0.95 -12.00 10.97
CA GLY A 224 1.39 -13.30 11.48
C GLY A 224 1.11 -13.59 12.96
N SER A 225 0.74 -12.60 13.78
CA SER A 225 0.30 -12.85 15.16
C SER A 225 -1.06 -13.54 15.25
N ALA A 226 -1.96 -13.26 14.29
CA ALA A 226 -3.35 -13.74 14.29
C ALA A 226 -3.69 -14.66 13.09
N ILE A 227 -2.93 -14.58 12.00
CA ILE A 227 -3.10 -15.40 10.79
C ILE A 227 -1.79 -16.13 10.50
N ASP A 228 -1.80 -17.46 10.47
CA ASP A 228 -0.59 -18.26 10.29
C ASP A 228 -0.19 -18.39 8.80
N HIS A 229 -1.17 -18.54 7.90
CA HIS A 229 -0.94 -18.79 6.48
C HIS A 229 -1.82 -17.92 5.60
N ILE A 230 -1.24 -17.24 4.61
CA ILE A 230 -2.01 -16.69 3.48
C ILE A 230 -2.16 -17.83 2.47
N VAL A 231 -3.36 -18.40 2.36
CA VAL A 231 -3.63 -19.63 1.59
C VAL A 231 -4.06 -19.38 0.15
N TYR A 232 -4.54 -18.16 -0.13
CA TYR A 232 -4.90 -17.74 -1.48
C TYR A 232 -4.62 -16.25 -1.66
N HIS A 233 -4.04 -15.89 -2.82
CA HIS A 233 -3.77 -14.52 -3.20
C HIS A 233 -4.10 -14.31 -4.68
N ARG A 234 -4.90 -13.28 -4.98
CA ARG A 234 -5.03 -12.68 -6.31
C ARG A 234 -5.06 -11.17 -6.15
N ASP A 235 -4.18 -10.48 -6.86
CA ASP A 235 -4.15 -9.03 -6.84
C ASP A 235 -5.16 -8.45 -7.86
N TYR A 236 -5.18 -7.13 -8.01
CA TYR A 236 -6.13 -6.48 -8.91
C TYR A 236 -5.67 -6.49 -10.38
N VAL A 237 -4.38 -6.73 -10.66
CA VAL A 237 -3.84 -6.87 -12.03
C VAL A 237 -4.25 -8.22 -12.58
N ASP A 238 -4.00 -9.30 -11.83
CA ASP A 238 -4.46 -10.66 -12.16
C ASP A 238 -5.94 -10.66 -12.57
N MET A 239 -6.75 -9.99 -11.77
CA MET A 239 -8.20 -9.98 -11.92
C MET A 239 -8.72 -9.05 -13.02
N ILE A 240 -7.96 -8.04 -13.46
CA ILE A 240 -8.26 -7.29 -14.68
C ILE A 240 -7.92 -8.15 -15.89
N ASP A 241 -6.73 -8.76 -15.93
CA ASP A 241 -6.28 -9.50 -17.11
C ASP A 241 -7.12 -10.77 -17.37
N GLU A 242 -7.62 -11.42 -16.32
CA GLU A 242 -8.63 -12.50 -16.41
C GLU A 242 -10.07 -11.99 -16.68
N ASN A 243 -10.29 -10.68 -16.84
CA ASN A 243 -11.59 -10.02 -17.05
C ASN A 243 -12.62 -10.23 -15.91
N TRP A 244 -12.15 -10.53 -14.69
CA TRP A 244 -13.03 -10.63 -13.50
C TRP A 244 -13.37 -9.27 -12.88
N LEU A 245 -12.55 -8.26 -13.17
CA LEU A 245 -12.72 -6.84 -12.90
C LEU A 245 -12.75 -6.05 -14.21
N SER A 246 -13.29 -4.84 -14.17
CA SER A 246 -13.27 -3.88 -15.28
C SER A 246 -11.85 -3.40 -15.53
N ASP A 247 -11.48 -3.22 -16.81
CA ASP A 247 -10.32 -2.44 -17.22
C ASP A 247 -10.32 -1.06 -16.57
N VAL A 248 -9.12 -0.49 -16.39
CA VAL A 248 -8.91 0.76 -15.67
C VAL A 248 -7.95 1.67 -16.45
N VAL A 249 -8.34 2.93 -16.61
CA VAL A 249 -7.59 4.01 -17.26
C VAL A 249 -7.24 5.06 -16.20
N PHE A 250 -6.03 5.61 -16.24
CA PHE A 250 -5.54 6.50 -15.20
C PHE A 250 -5.07 7.84 -15.76
N THR A 251 -5.49 8.92 -15.09
CA THR A 251 -4.95 10.27 -15.29
C THR A 251 -4.45 10.79 -13.94
N THR A 252 -3.19 11.20 -13.87
CA THR A 252 -2.58 11.79 -12.67
C THR A 252 -2.42 13.29 -12.87
N VAL A 253 -2.92 14.09 -11.92
CA VAL A 253 -2.85 15.57 -11.98
C VAL A 253 -2.13 16.10 -10.76
N GLU A 254 -1.07 16.88 -11.00
CA GLU A 254 -0.28 17.52 -9.94
C GLU A 254 -1.02 18.74 -9.36
N ILE A 255 -1.26 18.73 -8.04
CA ILE A 255 -1.69 19.88 -7.26
C ILE A 255 -0.46 20.53 -6.60
N LYS A 256 -0.40 21.87 -6.65
CA LYS A 256 0.61 22.69 -5.95
C LYS A 256 0.35 22.81 -4.44
N ALA A 257 0.24 21.67 -3.74
CA ALA A 257 -0.08 21.58 -2.32
C ALA A 257 1.10 21.03 -1.50
N ASP A 258 1.65 21.83 -0.58
CA ASP A 258 2.72 21.39 0.33
C ASP A 258 2.17 20.57 1.51
N LEU A 259 2.25 19.25 1.40
CA LEU A 259 1.83 18.33 2.47
C LEU A 259 2.91 18.03 3.53
N THR A 260 4.13 18.60 3.42
CA THR A 260 5.24 18.28 4.34
C THR A 260 4.94 18.69 5.79
N LYS A 261 4.07 19.67 5.98
CA LYS A 261 3.64 20.20 7.29
C LYS A 261 2.41 19.49 7.86
N VAL A 262 1.76 18.59 7.10
CA VAL A 262 0.56 17.88 7.54
C VAL A 262 0.96 16.66 8.38
N GLY A 263 0.71 16.76 9.69
CA GLY A 263 0.99 15.68 10.65
C GLY A 263 0.25 14.37 10.31
N SER A 264 0.77 13.25 10.80
CA SER A 264 0.08 11.96 10.71
C SER A 264 -1.00 11.84 11.79
N GLY A 265 -2.20 11.41 11.39
CA GLY A 265 -3.31 11.07 12.26
C GLY A 265 -3.33 9.59 12.67
N VAL A 266 -4.48 9.15 13.19
CA VAL A 266 -4.71 7.78 13.67
C VAL A 266 -4.51 6.79 12.52
N GLY A 267 -3.70 5.74 12.75
CA GLY A 267 -3.38 4.73 11.74
C GLY A 267 -2.26 5.12 10.76
N GLY A 268 -1.67 6.32 10.90
CA GLY A 268 -0.47 6.74 10.15
C GLY A 268 -0.71 7.51 8.85
N ASP A 269 -1.96 7.56 8.37
CA ASP A 269 -2.39 8.48 7.29
C ASP A 269 -2.34 9.95 7.78
N PHE A 270 -2.62 10.93 6.92
CA PHE A 270 -2.66 12.34 7.33
C PHE A 270 -3.75 12.66 8.37
N GLN A 271 -3.49 13.68 9.20
CA GLN A 271 -4.50 14.28 10.07
C GLN A 271 -5.54 15.05 9.23
N THR A 272 -6.78 14.55 9.19
CA THR A 272 -7.85 15.00 8.29
C THR A 272 -8.06 16.52 8.26
N GLY A 273 -8.17 17.17 9.42
CA GLY A 273 -8.42 18.62 9.48
C GLY A 273 -7.28 19.45 8.89
N ALA A 274 -6.03 19.08 9.20
CA ALA A 274 -4.86 19.76 8.64
C ALA A 274 -4.68 19.50 7.14
N LEU A 275 -5.03 18.30 6.66
CA LEU A 275 -5.07 17.98 5.23
C LEU A 275 -6.14 18.82 4.51
N SER A 276 -7.31 19.00 5.14
CA SER A 276 -8.41 19.78 4.57
C SER A 276 -8.02 21.24 4.35
N THR A 277 -7.36 21.88 5.32
CA THR A 277 -6.88 23.28 5.19
C THR A 277 -5.92 23.48 4.01
N VAL A 278 -5.14 22.48 3.62
CA VAL A 278 -4.18 22.57 2.51
C VAL A 278 -4.84 22.23 1.16
N ILE A 279 -5.77 21.28 1.13
CA ILE A 279 -6.38 20.76 -0.11
C ILE A 279 -7.68 21.49 -0.49
N ASN A 280 -8.52 21.84 0.48
CA ASN A 280 -9.81 22.51 0.24
C ASN A 280 -9.63 24.02 -0.01
N THR A 281 -8.96 24.34 -1.11
CA THR A 281 -8.74 25.71 -1.60
C THR A 281 -9.53 25.94 -2.88
N GLU A 282 -9.95 27.18 -3.15
CA GLU A 282 -10.71 27.49 -4.38
C GLU A 282 -9.92 27.09 -5.64
N GLU A 283 -8.61 27.36 -5.68
CA GLU A 283 -7.71 26.96 -6.77
C GLU A 283 -7.67 25.45 -7.01
N THR A 284 -7.66 24.65 -5.93
CA THR A 284 -7.62 23.18 -6.03
C THR A 284 -8.98 22.61 -6.42
N ASN A 285 -10.06 23.12 -5.83
CA ASN A 285 -11.43 22.73 -6.18
C ASN A 285 -11.76 23.08 -7.64
N ASP A 286 -11.24 24.22 -8.14
CA ASP A 286 -11.27 24.60 -9.55
C ASP A 286 -10.55 23.60 -10.44
N LEU A 287 -9.32 23.25 -10.07
CA LEU A 287 -8.52 22.29 -10.83
C LEU A 287 -9.22 20.92 -10.89
N VAL A 288 -9.80 20.45 -9.79
CA VAL A 288 -10.59 19.20 -9.76
C VAL A 288 -11.76 19.24 -10.74
N VAL A 289 -12.58 20.29 -10.72
CA VAL A 289 -13.76 20.40 -11.60
C VAL A 289 -13.34 20.57 -13.07
N LYS A 290 -12.31 21.37 -13.35
CA LYS A 290 -11.74 21.55 -14.70
C LYS A 290 -11.17 20.25 -15.25
N THR A 291 -10.42 19.49 -14.45
CA THR A 291 -9.90 18.17 -14.81
C THR A 291 -11.03 17.20 -15.13
N TRP A 292 -12.06 17.12 -14.28
CA TRP A 292 -13.21 16.24 -14.52
C TRP A 292 -13.95 16.62 -15.82
N LEU A 293 -14.19 17.92 -16.06
CA LEU A 293 -14.81 18.41 -17.29
C LEU A 293 -13.98 18.14 -18.56
N ALA A 294 -12.65 18.06 -18.44
CA ALA A 294 -11.74 17.78 -19.55
C ALA A 294 -11.57 16.29 -19.84
N LYS A 295 -11.62 15.44 -18.80
CA LYS A 295 -11.19 14.02 -18.87
C LYS A 295 -12.27 12.98 -18.59
N ALA A 296 -13.38 13.35 -17.94
CA ALA A 296 -14.42 12.40 -17.51
C ALA A 296 -15.85 12.94 -17.73
N ARG A 297 -16.04 13.93 -18.61
CA ARG A 297 -17.35 14.53 -18.91
C ARG A 297 -18.31 13.59 -19.64
N ASP A 298 -17.77 12.61 -20.34
CA ASP A 298 -18.49 11.52 -21.00
C ASP A 298 -18.95 10.42 -20.02
N ARG A 299 -18.41 10.40 -18.80
CA ARG A 299 -18.68 9.40 -17.77
C ARG A 299 -20.03 9.65 -17.09
N HIS A 300 -20.77 8.57 -16.86
CA HIS A 300 -22.14 8.61 -16.37
C HIS A 300 -22.26 8.47 -14.85
N SER A 301 -21.21 8.03 -14.14
CA SER A 301 -21.26 7.68 -12.72
C SER A 301 -19.89 7.87 -12.05
N THR A 302 -19.56 9.12 -11.77
CA THR A 302 -18.34 9.53 -11.07
C THR A 302 -18.52 9.49 -9.56
N LEU A 303 -17.67 8.72 -8.87
CA LEU A 303 -17.53 8.72 -7.42
C LEU A 303 -16.31 9.56 -7.00
N ILE A 304 -16.51 10.58 -6.16
CA ILE A 304 -15.43 11.46 -5.68
C ILE A 304 -15.16 11.21 -4.20
N PHE A 305 -13.88 11.04 -3.85
CA PHE A 305 -13.40 10.89 -2.48
C PHE A 305 -12.78 12.21 -1.98
N CYS A 306 -13.46 12.85 -1.03
CA CYS A 306 -13.06 14.11 -0.42
C CYS A 306 -12.33 13.91 0.92
N VAL A 307 -11.73 14.98 1.44
CA VAL A 307 -10.97 14.96 2.70
C VAL A 307 -11.88 14.94 3.94
N ASP A 308 -12.80 15.90 4.04
CA ASP A 308 -13.73 16.07 5.17
C ASP A 308 -15.11 16.61 4.71
N LEU A 309 -15.97 16.98 5.67
CA LEU A 309 -17.31 17.53 5.43
C LEU A 309 -17.30 18.93 4.78
N SER A 310 -16.29 19.77 5.05
CA SER A 310 -16.17 21.08 4.40
C SER A 310 -15.85 20.89 2.93
N HIS A 311 -14.81 20.10 2.63
CA HIS A 311 -14.38 19.81 1.28
C HIS A 311 -15.50 19.15 0.45
N VAL A 312 -16.29 18.22 1.04
CA VAL A 312 -17.50 17.69 0.37
C VAL A 312 -18.47 18.82 -0.01
N THR A 313 -18.72 19.77 0.90
CA THR A 313 -19.69 20.86 0.70
C THR A 313 -19.19 21.83 -0.38
N ASP A 314 -17.96 22.29 -0.25
CA ASP A 314 -17.34 23.31 -1.11
C ASP A 314 -17.14 22.78 -2.54
N LEU A 315 -16.65 21.54 -2.69
CA LEU A 315 -16.48 20.91 -3.99
C LEU A 315 -17.85 20.58 -4.64
N THR A 316 -18.86 20.14 -3.86
CA THR A 316 -20.23 19.98 -4.39
C THR A 316 -20.77 21.31 -4.93
N ALA A 317 -20.57 22.40 -4.20
CA ALA A 317 -20.97 23.73 -4.64
C ALA A 317 -20.25 24.13 -5.94
N ARG A 318 -18.96 23.82 -6.09
CA ARG A 318 -18.20 24.15 -7.31
C ARG A 318 -18.62 23.35 -8.54
N PHE A 319 -18.93 22.06 -8.39
CA PHE A 319 -19.53 21.26 -9.47
C PHE A 319 -20.89 21.85 -9.91
N ARG A 320 -21.75 22.22 -8.95
CA ARG A 320 -23.06 22.82 -9.25
C ARG A 320 -22.97 24.19 -9.90
N ALA A 321 -22.03 25.04 -9.45
CA ALA A 321 -21.74 26.32 -10.09
C ALA A 321 -21.26 26.16 -11.55
N SER A 322 -20.66 25.02 -11.87
CA SER A 322 -20.25 24.64 -13.23
C SER A 322 -21.36 23.93 -14.03
N GLY A 323 -22.60 23.95 -13.55
CA GLY A 323 -23.76 23.35 -14.22
C GLY A 323 -23.90 21.83 -14.07
N ILE A 324 -23.07 21.18 -13.25
CA ILE A 324 -23.08 19.73 -13.07
C ILE A 324 -23.94 19.32 -11.87
N ASN A 325 -24.87 18.38 -12.10
CA ASN A 325 -25.69 17.82 -11.03
C ASN A 325 -24.84 16.91 -10.13
N ALA A 326 -24.30 17.49 -9.05
CA ALA A 326 -23.53 16.79 -8.04
C ALA A 326 -24.35 16.65 -6.74
N GLN A 327 -24.26 15.48 -6.11
CA GLN A 327 -24.79 15.23 -4.77
C GLN A 327 -23.72 14.60 -3.87
N PHE A 328 -23.99 14.52 -2.57
CA PHE A 328 -23.06 13.90 -1.62
C PHE A 328 -23.73 12.93 -0.64
N VAL A 329 -22.92 12.05 -0.06
CA VAL A 329 -23.27 11.22 1.09
C VAL A 329 -22.15 11.30 2.13
N THR A 330 -22.56 11.56 3.37
CA THR A 330 -21.70 11.69 4.56
C THR A 330 -22.19 10.79 5.69
N GLY A 331 -21.41 10.64 6.75
CA GLY A 331 -21.81 9.88 7.96
C GLY A 331 -23.15 10.36 8.53
N ASP A 332 -23.38 11.67 8.51
CA ASP A 332 -24.59 12.33 9.02
C ASP A 332 -25.81 12.20 8.10
N THR A 333 -25.63 11.71 6.86
CA THR A 333 -26.74 11.55 5.91
C THR A 333 -27.69 10.45 6.40
N PRO A 334 -28.96 10.74 6.72
CA PRO A 334 -29.90 9.78 7.29
C PRO A 334 -30.12 8.56 6.40
N ALA A 335 -30.25 7.36 6.98
CA ALA A 335 -30.26 6.08 6.24
C ALA A 335 -31.25 6.03 5.07
N LYS A 336 -32.48 6.55 5.24
CA LYS A 336 -33.50 6.60 4.17
C LYS A 336 -33.08 7.52 3.00
N ILE A 337 -32.48 8.67 3.30
CA ILE A 337 -31.96 9.61 2.29
C ILE A 337 -30.72 9.02 1.62
N ARG A 338 -29.85 8.35 2.40
CA ARG A 338 -28.66 7.65 1.91
C ARG A 338 -29.02 6.59 0.88
N SER A 339 -29.99 5.72 1.18
CA SER A 339 -30.48 4.72 0.20
C SER A 339 -31.01 5.41 -1.05
N ALA A 340 -31.96 6.35 -0.90
CA ALA A 340 -32.56 7.03 -2.06
C ALA A 340 -31.52 7.72 -2.97
N ARG A 341 -30.47 8.35 -2.40
CA ARG A 341 -29.37 8.93 -3.19
C ARG A 341 -28.50 7.88 -3.88
N ILE A 342 -28.19 6.78 -3.22
CA ILE A 342 -27.43 5.66 -3.80
C ILE A 342 -28.22 5.00 -4.93
N ASP A 343 -29.53 4.82 -4.74
CA ASP A 343 -30.41 4.22 -5.72
C ASP A 343 -30.58 5.15 -6.95
N ALA A 344 -30.79 6.46 -6.74
CA ALA A 344 -30.79 7.45 -7.81
C ALA A 344 -29.46 7.56 -8.58
N PHE A 345 -28.33 7.46 -7.87
CA PHE A 345 -27.00 7.39 -8.51
C PHE A 345 -26.80 6.09 -9.30
N ARG A 346 -27.30 4.96 -8.80
CA ARG A 346 -27.29 3.67 -9.52
C ARG A 346 -28.14 3.72 -10.79
N ASN A 347 -29.23 4.49 -10.78
CA ASN A 347 -30.11 4.73 -11.93
C ASN A 347 -29.55 5.75 -12.94
N GLY A 348 -28.44 6.43 -12.64
CA GLY A 348 -27.87 7.48 -13.50
C GLY A 348 -28.63 8.81 -13.48
N GLU A 349 -29.45 9.07 -12.45
CA GLU A 349 -30.23 10.32 -12.33
C GLU A 349 -29.34 11.57 -12.13
N PHE A 350 -28.09 11.38 -11.69
CA PHE A 350 -27.07 12.43 -11.61
C PHE A 350 -25.65 11.83 -11.75
N PRO A 351 -24.72 12.52 -12.44
CA PRO A 351 -23.42 11.94 -12.80
C PRO A 351 -22.36 11.97 -11.71
N VAL A 352 -22.48 12.80 -10.66
CA VAL A 352 -21.40 13.01 -9.68
C VAL A 352 -21.87 12.79 -8.24
N LEU A 353 -21.26 11.83 -7.54
CA LEU A 353 -21.50 11.53 -6.14
C LEU A 353 -20.22 11.75 -5.31
N LEU A 354 -20.24 12.73 -4.41
CA LEU A 354 -19.14 13.03 -3.50
C LEU A 354 -19.32 12.30 -2.16
N ASN A 355 -18.22 11.90 -1.53
CA ASN A 355 -18.25 11.30 -0.19
C ASN A 355 -17.00 11.62 0.63
N CYS A 356 -17.15 11.54 1.96
CA CYS A 356 -16.05 11.57 2.91
C CYS A 356 -16.17 10.35 3.84
N GLY A 357 -15.29 9.36 3.69
CA GLY A 357 -15.14 8.23 4.62
C GLY A 357 -16.32 7.25 4.71
N VAL A 358 -17.32 7.37 3.83
CA VAL A 358 -18.48 6.46 3.79
C VAL A 358 -18.28 5.33 2.79
N PHE A 359 -17.85 5.64 1.56
CA PHE A 359 -17.78 4.68 0.47
C PHE A 359 -16.39 4.06 0.27
N THR A 360 -15.49 4.22 1.25
CA THR A 360 -14.20 3.55 1.29
C THR A 360 -14.39 2.03 1.40
N GLU A 361 -15.40 1.60 2.15
CA GLU A 361 -15.69 0.20 2.52
C GLU A 361 -17.19 -0.11 2.33
N GLY A 362 -17.55 -1.40 2.29
CA GLY A 362 -18.94 -1.89 2.40
C GLY A 362 -19.99 -1.38 1.39
N THR A 363 -19.58 -0.77 0.28
CA THR A 363 -20.50 -0.12 -0.65
C THR A 363 -20.48 -0.79 -2.02
N ASP A 364 -21.66 -1.22 -2.49
CA ASP A 364 -21.87 -1.93 -3.77
C ASP A 364 -22.69 -1.08 -4.76
N ILE A 365 -21.95 -0.45 -5.66
CA ILE A 365 -22.44 0.43 -6.73
C ILE A 365 -21.61 0.08 -7.99
N PRO A 366 -22.00 -0.95 -8.76
CA PRO A 366 -21.18 -1.45 -9.87
C PRO A 366 -21.12 -0.51 -11.08
N ASN A 367 -22.12 0.37 -11.25
CA ASN A 367 -22.20 1.31 -12.37
C ASN A 367 -21.15 2.44 -12.36
N ILE A 368 -20.36 2.59 -11.29
CA ILE A 368 -19.28 3.59 -11.22
C ILE A 368 -18.30 3.37 -12.38
N ASP A 369 -18.18 4.36 -13.27
CA ASP A 369 -17.29 4.37 -14.43
C ASP A 369 -16.17 5.41 -14.32
N CYS A 370 -16.20 6.26 -13.28
CA CYS A 370 -15.09 7.14 -12.91
C CYS A 370 -14.92 7.21 -11.38
N VAL A 371 -13.67 7.24 -10.91
CA VAL A 371 -13.32 7.53 -9.52
C VAL A 371 -12.35 8.71 -9.49
N LEU A 372 -12.71 9.78 -8.77
CA LEU A 372 -11.83 10.94 -8.59
C LEU A 372 -11.33 11.00 -7.15
N LEU A 373 -10.01 10.97 -6.99
CA LEU A 373 -9.32 10.98 -5.72
C LEU A 373 -8.91 12.41 -5.36
N ALA A 374 -9.84 13.17 -4.76
CA ALA A 374 -9.59 14.52 -4.26
C ALA A 374 -8.97 14.52 -2.84
N ARG A 375 -8.50 13.36 -2.35
CA ARG A 375 -7.89 13.18 -1.03
C ARG A 375 -6.54 12.46 -1.19
N PRO A 376 -5.41 13.16 -1.02
CA PRO A 376 -4.11 12.52 -0.85
C PRO A 376 -4.10 11.59 0.38
N THR A 377 -3.41 10.44 0.28
CA THR A 377 -3.29 9.48 1.38
C THR A 377 -1.91 8.85 1.43
N LYS A 378 -1.45 8.49 2.64
CA LYS A 378 -0.26 7.64 2.85
C LYS A 378 -0.60 6.14 2.87
N SER A 379 -1.89 5.78 2.86
CA SER A 379 -2.35 4.40 3.02
C SER A 379 -2.58 3.73 1.66
N ARG A 380 -1.68 2.83 1.26
CA ARG A 380 -1.85 1.96 0.07
C ARG A 380 -3.17 1.17 0.12
N ASN A 381 -3.55 0.69 1.30
CA ASN A 381 -4.79 -0.07 1.47
C ASN A 381 -6.02 0.81 1.19
N LEU A 382 -6.04 2.06 1.70
CA LEU A 382 -7.14 3.00 1.43
C LEU A 382 -7.22 3.34 -0.06
N LEU A 383 -6.09 3.56 -0.73
CA LEU A 383 -6.04 3.81 -2.18
C LEU A 383 -6.65 2.64 -2.98
N VAL A 384 -6.22 1.40 -2.72
CA VAL A 384 -6.75 0.18 -3.36
C VAL A 384 -8.25 -0.01 -3.05
N GLN A 385 -8.69 0.30 -1.84
CA GLN A 385 -10.09 0.25 -1.46
C GLN A 385 -10.95 1.28 -2.22
N MET A 386 -10.45 2.50 -2.43
CA MET A 386 -11.12 3.58 -3.17
C MET A 386 -11.21 3.27 -4.68
N ILE A 387 -10.08 2.98 -5.32
CA ILE A 387 -9.99 2.61 -6.75
C ILE A 387 -10.87 1.39 -7.03
N GLY A 388 -10.79 0.37 -6.18
CA GLY A 388 -11.56 -0.88 -6.32
C GLY A 388 -13.08 -0.73 -6.23
N ARG A 389 -13.63 0.43 -5.85
CA ARG A 389 -15.08 0.71 -6.00
C ARG A 389 -15.45 0.83 -7.47
N GLY A 390 -14.58 1.46 -8.27
CA GLY A 390 -14.71 1.61 -9.72
C GLY A 390 -14.28 0.37 -10.51
N MET A 391 -13.65 -0.65 -9.92
CA MET A 391 -13.17 -1.82 -10.69
C MET A 391 -14.23 -2.90 -10.95
N ARG A 392 -15.48 -2.72 -10.49
CA ARG A 392 -16.55 -3.70 -10.71
C ARG A 392 -17.02 -3.73 -12.16
N LEU A 393 -17.35 -4.93 -12.65
CA LEU A 393 -18.03 -5.12 -13.93
C LEU A 393 -19.47 -4.61 -13.86
N HIS A 394 -19.94 -3.97 -14.94
CA HIS A 394 -21.33 -3.51 -15.08
C HIS A 394 -21.74 -3.50 -16.56
N LYS A 395 -23.02 -3.74 -16.85
CA LYS A 395 -23.52 -3.72 -18.23
C LYS A 395 -23.41 -2.30 -18.81
N GLY A 396 -22.85 -2.18 -20.02
CA GLY A 396 -22.68 -0.90 -20.72
C GLY A 396 -21.45 -0.09 -20.28
N LYS A 397 -20.71 -0.54 -19.26
CA LYS A 397 -19.45 0.06 -18.84
C LYS A 397 -18.29 -0.55 -19.62
N GLN A 398 -17.43 0.29 -20.19
CA GLN A 398 -16.26 -0.15 -20.97
C GLN A 398 -15.02 -0.32 -20.09
N ASN A 399 -14.68 0.72 -19.31
CA ASN A 399 -13.59 0.74 -18.35
C ASN A 399 -13.94 1.68 -17.18
N CYS A 400 -13.07 1.78 -16.18
CA CYS A 400 -13.15 2.81 -15.15
C CYS A 400 -12.02 3.83 -15.29
N HIS A 401 -12.35 5.12 -15.30
CA HIS A 401 -11.36 6.20 -15.27
C HIS A 401 -11.03 6.59 -13.84
N ILE A 402 -9.77 6.45 -13.44
CA ILE A 402 -9.26 6.92 -12.16
C ILE A 402 -8.53 8.24 -12.39
N ILE A 403 -9.02 9.30 -11.76
CA ILE A 403 -8.38 10.62 -11.76
C ILE A 403 -7.74 10.81 -10.39
N ASP A 404 -6.42 10.82 -10.33
CA ASP A 404 -5.63 10.90 -9.10
C ASP A 404 -5.04 12.31 -8.94
N MET A 405 -5.49 13.04 -7.93
CA MET A 405 -5.06 14.41 -7.66
C MET A 405 -3.89 14.38 -6.67
N VAL A 406 -2.67 14.29 -7.21
CA VAL A 406 -1.43 14.05 -6.45
C VAL A 406 -0.80 15.37 -6.03
N ALA A 407 -0.41 15.48 -4.76
CA ALA A 407 0.25 16.67 -4.25
C ALA A 407 1.76 16.67 -4.54
N ALA A 408 2.24 17.72 -5.20
CA ALA A 408 3.65 17.94 -5.51
C ALA A 408 4.56 17.73 -4.28
N LEU A 409 5.66 17.00 -4.46
CA LEU A 409 6.80 16.89 -3.51
C LEU A 409 6.53 16.21 -2.15
N SER A 410 5.44 15.46 -2.00
CA SER A 410 5.07 14.85 -0.71
C SER A 410 5.63 13.43 -0.50
N THR A 411 6.83 13.32 0.08
CA THR A 411 7.43 12.03 0.46
C THR A 411 6.49 11.22 1.37
N GLY A 412 6.01 10.07 0.90
CA GLY A 412 5.13 9.18 1.63
C GLY A 412 3.64 9.25 1.27
N VAL A 413 3.24 10.05 0.28
CA VAL A 413 1.94 9.87 -0.39
C VAL A 413 2.00 8.65 -1.32
N VAL A 414 0.99 7.81 -1.25
CA VAL A 414 0.82 6.72 -2.21
C VAL A 414 -0.07 7.23 -3.33
N SER A 415 0.51 7.38 -4.53
CA SER A 415 -0.22 7.70 -5.76
C SER A 415 -0.47 6.45 -6.60
N THR A 416 -1.31 6.61 -7.62
CA THR A 416 -1.57 5.63 -8.66
C THR A 416 -0.29 5.13 -9.33
N PRO A 417 0.61 5.96 -9.91
CA PRO A 417 1.91 5.48 -10.43
C PRO A 417 2.66 4.59 -9.43
N THR A 418 2.73 5.04 -8.16
CA THR A 418 3.39 4.31 -7.07
C THR A 418 2.76 2.95 -6.81
N LEU A 419 1.43 2.81 -6.97
CA LEU A 419 0.72 1.54 -6.78
C LEU A 419 1.20 0.45 -7.75
N PHE A 420 1.51 0.84 -9.00
CA PHE A 420 2.06 -0.03 -10.05
C PHE A 420 3.59 -0.16 -9.99
N GLY A 421 4.27 0.64 -9.18
CA GLY A 421 5.73 0.64 -9.02
C GLY A 421 6.47 1.62 -9.93
N LEU A 422 5.78 2.66 -10.41
CA LEU A 422 6.34 3.84 -11.09
C LEU A 422 6.58 4.97 -10.07
N ASP A 423 7.32 6.01 -10.46
CA ASP A 423 7.62 7.12 -9.54
C ASP A 423 6.40 8.03 -9.31
N PRO A 424 6.13 8.54 -8.08
CA PRO A 424 5.02 9.45 -7.82
C PRO A 424 5.00 10.74 -8.66
N SER A 425 6.16 11.17 -9.18
CA SER A 425 6.30 12.34 -10.06
C SER A 425 5.98 12.08 -11.53
N GLU A 426 5.69 10.83 -11.90
CA GLU A 426 5.25 10.50 -13.26
C GLU A 426 3.82 10.99 -13.49
N ILE A 427 3.69 12.11 -14.20
CA ILE A 427 2.42 12.56 -14.76
C ILE A 427 2.04 11.60 -15.89
N ILE A 428 0.90 10.94 -15.73
CA ILE A 428 0.34 9.98 -16.68
C ILE A 428 -0.99 10.53 -17.18
N ASP A 429 -1.20 10.51 -18.49
CA ASP A 429 -2.46 10.88 -19.11
C ASP A 429 -3.07 9.70 -19.86
N GLU A 430 -4.27 9.28 -19.43
CA GLU A 430 -5.10 8.23 -20.04
C GLU A 430 -4.39 6.89 -20.33
N ALA A 431 -3.43 6.48 -19.50
CA ALA A 431 -2.83 5.15 -19.63
C ALA A 431 -3.71 4.07 -19.00
N ASP A 432 -3.89 2.94 -19.68
CA ASP A 432 -4.52 1.75 -19.11
C ASP A 432 -3.54 0.94 -18.23
N THR A 433 -4.06 -0.05 -17.47
CA THR A 433 -3.21 -0.94 -16.65
C THR A 433 -2.15 -1.65 -17.47
N ARG A 434 -2.47 -2.11 -18.69
CA ARG A 434 -1.53 -2.83 -19.55
C ARG A 434 -0.43 -1.92 -20.07
N ALA A 435 -0.72 -0.66 -20.35
CA ALA A 435 0.24 0.37 -20.72
C ALA A 435 1.12 0.75 -19.54
N MET A 436 0.60 0.83 -18.31
CA MET A 436 1.43 1.04 -17.11
C MET A 436 2.30 -0.17 -16.76
N THR A 437 1.76 -1.39 -16.87
CA THR A 437 2.57 -2.62 -16.74
C THR A 437 3.62 -2.68 -17.84
N LYS A 438 3.28 -2.36 -19.10
CA LYS A 438 4.25 -2.21 -20.19
C LYS A 438 5.25 -1.08 -19.95
N LEU A 439 4.89 0.05 -19.36
CA LEU A 439 5.83 1.13 -19.02
C LEU A 439 6.79 0.68 -17.92
N LYS A 440 6.30 -0.08 -16.94
CA LYS A 440 7.11 -0.71 -15.90
C LYS A 440 8.01 -1.78 -16.50
N GLU A 441 7.51 -2.67 -17.35
CA GLU A 441 8.25 -3.70 -18.07
C GLU A 441 9.20 -3.10 -19.10
N MET A 442 8.89 -1.95 -19.70
CA MET A 442 9.77 -1.20 -20.59
C MET A 442 10.86 -0.52 -19.78
N LYS A 443 10.59 0.11 -18.64
CA LYS A 443 11.64 0.63 -17.75
C LYS A 443 12.45 -0.48 -17.07
N GLN A 444 11.82 -1.60 -16.75
CA GLN A 444 12.50 -2.79 -16.23
C GLN A 444 13.31 -3.44 -17.32
N SER A 445 12.83 -3.57 -18.55
CA SER A 445 13.57 -4.12 -19.69
C SER A 445 14.51 -3.13 -20.35
N GLU A 446 14.40 -1.82 -20.11
CA GLU A 446 15.41 -0.82 -20.40
C GLU A 446 16.49 -0.91 -19.34
N LYS A 447 16.17 -0.97 -18.04
CA LYS A 447 17.14 -1.33 -17.00
C LYS A 447 17.75 -2.71 -17.23
N GLN A 448 17.00 -3.67 -17.77
CA GLN A 448 17.45 -5.02 -18.06
C GLN A 448 18.18 -5.08 -19.40
N ARG A 449 17.96 -4.16 -20.35
CA ARG A 449 18.76 -3.97 -21.58
C ARG A 449 19.99 -3.12 -21.34
N GLU A 450 19.98 -2.22 -20.37
CA GLU A 450 21.15 -1.52 -19.84
C GLU A 450 21.98 -2.52 -19.04
N GLN A 451 21.35 -3.36 -18.21
CA GLN A 451 21.99 -4.50 -17.55
C GLN A 451 22.40 -5.59 -18.55
N GLU A 452 21.67 -5.85 -19.64
CA GLU A 452 22.01 -6.87 -20.66
C GLU A 452 22.97 -6.36 -21.71
N ALA A 453 23.06 -5.05 -21.97
CA ALA A 453 24.13 -4.43 -22.76
C ALA A 453 25.39 -4.26 -21.89
N SER A 454 25.22 -3.96 -20.60
CA SER A 454 26.26 -4.12 -19.58
C SER A 454 26.69 -5.59 -19.48
N ASP A 455 25.77 -6.55 -19.57
CA ASP A 455 26.06 -7.98 -19.47
C ASP A 455 26.49 -8.60 -20.81
N LEU A 456 26.21 -8.00 -21.97
CA LEU A 456 26.83 -8.36 -23.25
C LEU A 456 28.26 -7.84 -23.29
N LYS A 457 28.50 -6.62 -22.76
CA LYS A 457 29.84 -6.13 -22.45
C LYS A 457 30.54 -7.09 -21.47
N LYS A 458 29.89 -7.54 -20.38
CA LYS A 458 30.45 -8.53 -19.43
C LYS A 458 30.57 -9.95 -19.99
N ARG A 459 29.73 -10.38 -20.94
CA ARG A 459 29.75 -11.71 -21.57
C ARG A 459 30.80 -11.80 -22.67
N THR A 460 31.07 -10.71 -23.38
CA THR A 460 32.31 -10.57 -24.18
C THR A 460 33.55 -10.63 -23.26
N VAL A 461 33.40 -10.16 -22.01
CA VAL A 461 34.39 -10.22 -20.93
C VAL A 461 34.22 -11.49 -20.07
N ALA A 462 33.61 -12.58 -20.58
CA ALA A 462 33.39 -13.83 -19.86
C ALA A 462 34.67 -14.66 -19.63
N LYS A 463 35.64 -14.09 -18.93
CA LYS A 463 36.53 -14.84 -18.03
C LYS A 463 36.17 -14.52 -16.58
N LYS A 464 35.24 -15.33 -16.08
CA LYS A 464 34.97 -15.63 -14.66
C LYS A 464 34.29 -14.53 -13.82
N LEU A 465 32.99 -14.77 -13.59
CA LEU A 465 32.32 -14.52 -12.31
C LEU A 465 32.89 -15.44 -11.20
N PRO A 466 32.65 -15.18 -9.89
CA PRO A 466 31.57 -14.37 -9.33
C PRO A 466 31.98 -13.14 -8.50
N GLY A 467 31.03 -12.22 -8.32
CA GLY A 467 31.05 -11.13 -7.33
C GLY A 467 31.72 -9.82 -7.77
N THR A 468 30.97 -8.91 -8.40
CA THR A 468 31.36 -7.49 -8.62
C THR A 468 30.11 -6.69 -9.02
N ILE A 469 29.57 -5.86 -8.12
CA ILE A 469 29.92 -4.44 -7.91
C ILE A 469 29.59 -3.58 -9.14
N SER A 470 28.64 -2.65 -8.98
CA SER A 470 28.42 -1.53 -9.89
C SER A 470 29.53 -0.51 -9.72
N PHE A 471 30.28 -0.24 -10.78
CA PHE A 471 31.25 0.84 -10.81
C PHE A 471 30.59 2.08 -11.42
N THR A 472 30.40 3.12 -10.61
CA THR A 472 30.43 4.49 -11.13
C THR A 472 31.85 4.78 -11.59
N GLU A 473 32.02 5.17 -12.86
CA GLU A 473 33.27 5.78 -13.30
C GLU A 473 33.29 7.22 -12.80
N TYR A 474 34.39 7.60 -12.15
CA TYR A 474 34.64 8.94 -11.63
C TYR A 474 35.82 9.53 -12.39
N ASP A 475 35.63 10.67 -13.04
CA ASP A 475 36.69 11.34 -13.81
C ASP A 475 37.86 11.77 -12.93
N SER A 476 37.64 11.94 -11.61
CA SER A 476 38.71 12.11 -10.63
C SER A 476 38.47 11.36 -9.31
N VAL A 477 39.57 11.17 -8.58
CA VAL A 477 39.57 10.73 -7.18
C VAL A 477 38.74 11.65 -6.27
N HIS A 478 38.58 12.93 -6.63
CA HIS A 478 37.88 13.90 -5.81
C HIS A 478 36.37 13.74 -5.88
N ASP A 479 35.85 13.31 -7.03
CA ASP A 479 34.41 13.04 -7.23
C ASP A 479 33.97 11.83 -6.40
N LEU A 480 34.76 10.74 -6.39
CA LEU A 480 34.53 9.57 -5.53
C LEU A 480 34.52 9.91 -4.03
N ILE A 481 35.35 10.86 -3.60
CA ILE A 481 35.42 11.26 -2.18
C ILE A 481 34.27 12.22 -1.83
N ALA A 482 33.88 13.09 -2.76
CA ALA A 482 32.78 14.04 -2.62
C ALA A 482 31.40 13.36 -2.69
N ASP A 483 31.27 12.24 -3.39
CA ASP A 483 30.02 11.51 -3.54
C ASP A 483 29.46 11.05 -2.17
N THR A 484 28.27 11.55 -1.82
CA THR A 484 27.52 11.14 -0.63
C THR A 484 26.29 10.29 -0.97
N SER A 485 26.07 9.93 -2.24
CA SER A 485 24.90 9.16 -2.68
C SER A 485 24.83 7.80 -1.98
N ALA A 486 25.96 7.11 -1.84
CA ALA A 486 26.08 5.84 -1.12
C ALA A 486 25.69 5.94 0.37
N ASP A 487 25.89 7.10 1.01
CA ASP A 487 25.48 7.30 2.40
C ASP A 487 23.96 7.48 2.54
N GLN A 488 23.25 7.89 1.48
CA GLN A 488 21.88 8.37 1.57
C GLN A 488 20.92 7.29 2.09
N TYR A 489 21.13 6.03 1.69
CA TYR A 489 20.31 4.91 2.17
C TYR A 489 20.47 4.69 3.68
N ILE A 490 21.70 4.45 4.16
CA ILE A 490 21.94 4.24 5.60
C ILE A 490 21.57 5.47 6.44
N ARG A 491 21.70 6.69 5.90
CA ARG A 491 21.30 7.95 6.57
C ARG A 491 19.80 8.20 6.55
N ASN A 492 19.00 7.46 5.78
CA ASN A 492 17.55 7.49 5.91
C ASN A 492 17.08 6.62 7.09
N ILE A 493 17.69 5.44 7.28
CA ILE A 493 17.30 4.46 8.31
C ILE A 493 17.97 4.67 9.69
N SER A 494 19.18 5.27 9.72
CA SER A 494 19.93 5.54 10.96
C SER A 494 19.92 7.02 11.34
N GLN A 495 19.91 7.33 12.65
CA GLN A 495 20.14 8.69 13.16
C GLN A 495 21.63 9.07 13.28
N ASN A 496 22.52 8.11 13.06
CA ASN A 496 23.96 8.29 13.14
C ASN A 496 24.58 8.68 11.79
N ALA A 497 25.74 9.32 11.85
CA ALA A 497 26.50 9.84 10.73
C ALA A 497 27.35 8.74 10.06
N TRP A 498 26.71 7.62 9.69
CA TRP A 498 27.37 6.56 8.93
C TRP A 498 27.89 7.10 7.59
N VAL A 499 29.05 6.59 7.17
CA VAL A 499 29.73 6.97 5.92
C VAL A 499 30.01 5.71 5.11
N GLY A 500 29.52 5.63 3.88
CA GLY A 500 29.87 4.60 2.93
C GLY A 500 31.31 4.79 2.45
N VAL A 501 32.12 3.72 2.50
CA VAL A 501 33.55 3.74 2.13
C VAL A 501 33.89 2.84 0.95
N GLY A 502 32.87 2.38 0.22
CA GLY A 502 32.98 1.47 -0.92
C GLY A 502 32.72 0.00 -0.55
N ASP A 503 32.56 -0.85 -1.56
CA ASP A 503 32.46 -2.31 -1.45
C ASP A 503 31.38 -2.80 -0.44
N GLY A 504 30.26 -2.07 -0.34
CA GLY A 504 29.16 -2.36 0.59
C GLY A 504 29.43 -2.01 2.06
N LYS A 505 30.56 -1.35 2.37
CA LYS A 505 31.01 -1.08 3.75
C LYS A 505 30.63 0.31 4.22
N TYR A 506 30.15 0.38 5.45
CA TYR A 506 29.75 1.61 6.13
C TYR A 506 30.49 1.77 7.46
N VAL A 507 30.96 2.97 7.75
CA VAL A 507 31.79 3.27 8.93
C VAL A 507 31.15 4.38 9.76
N LEU A 508 31.12 4.19 11.08
CA LEU A 508 30.74 5.22 12.06
C LEU A 508 31.91 5.47 13.02
N THR A 509 32.41 6.70 13.05
CA THR A 509 33.60 7.08 13.83
C THR A 509 33.26 7.95 15.04
N GLY A 510 33.80 7.62 16.21
CA GLY A 510 33.73 8.45 17.41
C GLY A 510 34.94 9.40 17.58
N ASN A 511 34.91 10.22 18.63
CA ASN A 511 36.01 11.14 18.98
C ASN A 511 37.25 10.46 19.59
N THR A 512 37.10 9.25 20.16
CA THR A 512 38.19 8.49 20.81
C THR A 512 39.11 7.79 19.81
N GLY A 513 38.76 7.77 18.52
CA GLY A 513 39.44 6.99 17.49
C GLY A 513 38.94 5.54 17.36
N ASN A 514 37.98 5.14 18.19
CA ASN A 514 37.20 3.91 18.01
C ASN A 514 36.17 4.11 16.89
N TYR A 515 35.78 3.01 16.23
CA TYR A 515 34.80 3.05 15.14
C TYR A 515 34.03 1.74 15.01
N LEU A 516 32.84 1.82 14.41
CA LEU A 516 32.07 0.67 13.94
C LEU A 516 32.21 0.53 12.43
N VAL A 517 32.15 -0.71 11.95
CA VAL A 517 32.02 -1.05 10.53
C VAL A 517 30.82 -1.98 10.36
N ILE A 518 29.96 -1.69 9.39
CA ILE A 518 29.00 -2.65 8.85
C ILE A 518 29.51 -3.04 7.47
N GLU A 519 29.61 -4.34 7.21
CA GLU A 519 30.07 -4.89 5.94
C GLU A 519 29.28 -6.18 5.61
N PRO A 520 29.21 -6.60 4.35
CA PRO A 520 28.70 -7.93 4.01
C PRO A 520 29.46 -9.01 4.80
N SER A 521 28.77 -10.06 5.23
CA SER A 521 29.42 -11.17 5.91
C SER A 521 30.28 -11.96 4.92
N ASP A 522 31.51 -12.25 5.31
CA ASP A 522 32.43 -13.07 4.51
C ASP A 522 32.02 -14.56 4.50
N ASP A 523 31.17 -14.98 5.45
CA ASP A 523 30.85 -16.39 5.73
C ASP A 523 29.48 -16.85 5.18
N ILE A 524 28.52 -15.93 4.99
CA ILE A 524 27.15 -16.24 4.53
C ILE A 524 26.71 -15.19 3.50
N GLU A 525 26.41 -15.63 2.27
CA GLU A 525 26.00 -14.75 1.17
C GLU A 525 24.64 -14.09 1.48
N GLY A 526 24.55 -12.77 1.24
CA GLY A 526 23.38 -11.96 1.56
C GLY A 526 23.29 -11.47 3.01
N HIS A 527 24.10 -11.99 3.94
CA HIS A 527 24.15 -11.49 5.31
C HIS A 527 25.07 -10.26 5.46
N PHE A 528 24.84 -9.48 6.51
CA PHE A 528 25.65 -8.34 6.92
C PHE A 528 26.15 -8.54 8.35
N ARG A 529 27.35 -8.04 8.65
CA ARG A 529 28.00 -8.15 9.95
C ARG A 529 28.46 -6.76 10.41
N ALA A 530 28.13 -6.43 11.66
CA ALA A 530 28.61 -5.22 12.33
C ALA A 530 29.77 -5.56 13.28
N ARG A 531 30.89 -4.83 13.15
CA ARG A 531 32.12 -5.01 13.93
C ARG A 531 32.55 -3.72 14.63
N TYR A 532 33.00 -3.84 15.88
CA TYR A 532 33.56 -2.75 16.68
C TYR A 532 35.08 -2.83 16.80
N TYR A 533 35.74 -1.71 16.49
CA TYR A 533 37.19 -1.53 16.56
C TYR A 533 37.53 -0.48 17.62
N TRP A 534 38.33 -0.87 18.62
CA TRP A 534 38.87 0.06 19.62
C TRP A 534 40.37 0.28 19.43
N LYS A 535 40.80 1.52 19.66
CA LYS A 535 42.21 1.92 19.56
C LYS A 535 43.00 1.43 20.79
N LEU A 536 44.20 0.92 20.58
CA LEU A 536 45.09 0.51 21.66
C LEU A 536 45.86 1.70 22.27
N PRO A 537 46.21 1.66 23.56
CA PRO A 537 47.07 2.68 24.17
C PRO A 537 48.44 2.78 23.50
N MET A 538 48.93 4.01 23.31
CA MET A 538 50.19 4.32 22.59
C MET A 538 51.46 3.77 23.25
N SER A 539 51.38 3.21 24.46
CA SER A 539 52.52 2.68 25.23
C SER A 539 52.98 1.27 24.81
N LYS A 540 52.29 0.62 23.86
CA LYS A 540 52.67 -0.71 23.34
C LYS A 540 53.13 -0.61 21.89
N ILE A 541 54.30 -1.19 21.59
CA ILE A 541 54.79 -1.36 20.21
C ILE A 541 53.99 -2.52 19.59
N VAL A 542 52.96 -2.21 18.81
CA VAL A 542 52.08 -3.21 18.18
C VAL A 542 52.03 -3.00 16.67
N LYS A 543 52.00 -4.09 15.89
CA LYS A 543 51.92 -4.07 14.42
C LYS A 543 50.63 -3.43 13.86
N SER A 544 49.59 -3.28 14.68
CA SER A 544 48.34 -2.61 14.36
C SER A 544 47.93 -1.68 15.51
N PRO A 545 47.44 -0.44 15.24
CA PRO A 545 46.99 0.48 16.29
C PRO A 545 45.62 0.14 16.91
N TYR A 546 44.99 -0.97 16.50
CA TYR A 546 43.67 -1.40 16.93
C TYR A 546 43.70 -2.82 17.53
N GLY A 547 42.80 -3.08 18.48
CA GLY A 547 42.56 -4.42 19.02
C GLY A 547 41.79 -5.33 18.05
N THR A 548 41.75 -6.62 18.33
CA THR A 548 41.00 -7.62 17.54
C THR A 548 39.52 -7.25 17.50
N PRO A 549 38.91 -6.99 16.32
CA PRO A 549 37.54 -6.49 16.25
C PRO A 549 36.53 -7.44 16.89
N ARG A 550 35.52 -6.87 17.56
CA ARG A 550 34.39 -7.62 18.14
C ARG A 550 33.21 -7.57 17.18
N VAL A 551 32.63 -8.72 16.84
CA VAL A 551 31.33 -8.76 16.17
C VAL A 551 30.25 -8.36 17.19
N ILE A 552 29.37 -7.44 16.82
CA ILE A 552 28.29 -6.94 17.69
C ILE A 552 26.89 -7.32 17.19
N ALA A 553 26.73 -7.56 15.88
CA ALA A 553 25.49 -8.01 15.27
C ALA A 553 25.78 -8.68 13.91
N GLU A 554 24.94 -9.62 13.51
CA GLU A 554 24.97 -10.27 12.21
C GLU A 554 23.56 -10.75 11.83
N GLY A 555 23.21 -10.66 10.54
CA GLY A 555 21.88 -11.05 10.05
C GLY A 555 21.70 -10.86 8.55
N ASP A 556 20.61 -11.41 8.02
CA ASP A 556 20.18 -11.38 6.62
C ASP A 556 19.66 -9.99 6.16
N SER A 557 19.13 -9.20 7.09
CA SER A 557 18.62 -7.85 6.85
C SER A 557 19.64 -6.78 7.23
N PHE A 558 20.10 -6.02 6.24
CA PHE A 558 20.98 -4.86 6.44
C PHE A 558 20.40 -3.87 7.46
N ASP A 559 19.12 -3.51 7.31
CA ASP A 559 18.40 -2.59 8.18
C ASP A 559 18.37 -3.06 9.64
N HIS A 560 18.18 -4.37 9.88
CA HIS A 560 18.27 -4.93 11.23
C HIS A 560 19.69 -4.82 11.82
N VAL A 561 20.72 -5.10 11.01
CA VAL A 561 22.13 -4.99 11.44
C VAL A 561 22.52 -3.54 11.71
N VAL A 562 22.00 -2.58 10.94
CA VAL A 562 22.16 -1.13 11.19
C VAL A 562 21.50 -0.73 12.50
N HIS A 563 20.26 -1.16 12.78
CA HIS A 563 19.59 -0.85 14.05
C HIS A 563 20.28 -1.47 15.28
N ALA A 564 20.79 -2.70 15.16
CA ALA A 564 21.58 -3.33 16.22
C ALA A 564 22.92 -2.58 16.45
N ALA A 565 23.59 -2.16 15.37
CA ALA A 565 24.80 -1.35 15.44
C ALA A 565 24.55 0.04 16.03
N ASP A 566 23.41 0.68 15.73
CA ASP A 566 23.01 1.97 16.30
C ASP A 566 22.71 1.87 17.81
N THR A 567 22.06 0.78 18.25
CA THR A 567 21.85 0.49 19.68
C THR A 567 23.19 0.43 20.40
N TYR A 568 24.14 -0.39 19.90
CA TYR A 568 25.49 -0.48 20.47
C TYR A 568 26.26 0.85 20.39
N ALA A 569 26.09 1.62 19.31
CA ALA A 569 26.74 2.92 19.16
C ALA A 569 26.29 3.93 20.22
N SER A 570 25.03 3.85 20.69
CA SER A 570 24.50 4.73 21.74
C SER A 570 25.17 4.52 23.10
N GLU A 571 25.66 3.30 23.37
CA GLU A 571 26.42 2.95 24.58
C GLU A 571 27.92 3.22 24.41
N ALA A 572 28.47 2.85 23.25
CA ALA A 572 29.92 2.88 22.99
C ALA A 572 30.46 4.28 22.65
N PHE A 573 29.62 5.22 22.20
CA PHE A 573 30.02 6.57 21.81
C PHE A 573 29.12 7.65 22.41
N LYS A 574 29.69 8.82 22.69
CA LYS A 574 28.89 10.00 23.05
C LYS A 574 28.08 10.46 21.83
N HIS A 575 26.75 10.44 21.95
CA HIS A 575 25.78 10.85 20.91
C HIS A 575 26.14 12.17 20.18
N PHE A 576 26.74 13.13 20.89
CA PHE A 576 27.22 14.41 20.33
C PHE A 576 28.20 14.26 19.14
N TYR A 577 28.98 13.18 19.06
CA TYR A 577 29.95 12.98 17.97
C TYR A 577 29.43 12.10 16.83
N ILE A 578 28.49 11.20 17.12
CA ILE A 578 27.99 10.22 16.15
C ILE A 578 26.70 10.62 15.45
N SER A 579 25.86 11.50 16.03
CA SER A 579 24.57 11.83 15.44
C SER A 579 24.66 12.73 14.20
N LYS A 580 23.90 12.38 13.15
CA LYS A 580 23.94 13.07 11.85
C LYS A 580 23.44 14.52 11.91
N HIS A 581 22.55 14.84 12.86
CA HIS A 581 21.85 16.12 12.97
C HIS A 581 22.56 17.19 13.82
N GLN A 582 23.69 16.87 14.43
CA GLN A 582 24.38 17.73 15.40
C GLN A 582 24.76 19.11 14.81
N PRO A 583 24.49 20.24 15.51
CA PRO A 583 24.71 21.58 14.98
C PRO A 583 26.14 21.83 14.47
N TRP A 584 27.15 21.30 15.17
CA TRP A 584 28.56 21.46 14.79
C TRP A 584 28.89 20.88 13.40
N ARG A 585 28.13 19.89 12.90
CA ARG A 585 28.35 19.32 11.55
C ARG A 585 27.99 20.29 10.42
N ARG A 586 27.18 21.33 10.70
CA ARG A 586 26.81 22.39 9.75
C ARG A 586 27.76 23.59 9.76
N GLY A 587 28.54 23.77 10.82
CA GLY A 587 29.56 24.83 10.89
C GLY A 587 30.68 24.63 9.86
N ARG A 588 31.45 25.69 9.58
CA ARG A 588 32.59 25.69 8.66
C ARG A 588 33.65 24.64 9.06
N ALA A 589 34.29 24.00 8.08
CA ALA A 589 35.32 22.99 8.32
C ALA A 589 36.51 23.59 9.10
N SER A 590 37.16 22.80 9.95
CA SER A 590 38.36 23.29 10.64
C SER A 590 39.55 23.30 9.69
N GLN A 591 40.49 24.23 9.89
CA GLN A 591 41.72 24.33 9.09
C GLN A 591 42.43 22.97 9.03
N ALA A 592 42.58 22.28 10.17
CA ALA A 592 43.20 20.95 10.23
C ALA A 592 42.47 19.84 9.43
N GLN A 593 41.15 19.94 9.20
CA GLN A 593 40.43 19.03 8.30
C GLN A 593 40.72 19.36 6.84
N VAL A 594 40.72 20.64 6.50
CA VAL A 594 41.01 21.14 5.15
C VAL A 594 42.46 20.82 4.78
N ASP A 595 43.43 21.09 5.67
CA ASP A 595 44.84 20.74 5.51
C ASP A 595 45.04 19.23 5.32
N PHE A 596 44.22 18.39 5.97
CA PHE A 596 44.27 16.94 5.78
C PHE A 596 43.74 16.54 4.40
N LEU A 597 42.63 17.12 3.93
CA LEU A 597 42.07 16.84 2.61
C LEU A 597 42.98 17.37 1.48
N ASN A 598 43.55 18.56 1.63
CA ASN A 598 44.42 19.20 0.65
C ASN A 598 45.77 18.49 0.47
N LYS A 599 46.21 17.64 1.42
CA LYS A 599 47.35 16.73 1.21
C LYS A 599 47.14 15.72 0.08
N PHE A 600 45.88 15.48 -0.30
CA PHE A 600 45.49 14.54 -1.34
C PHE A 600 44.89 15.23 -2.58
N ARG A 601 44.92 16.56 -2.66
CA ARG A 601 44.41 17.36 -3.78
C ARG A 601 45.55 18.10 -4.51
N PRO A 602 45.45 18.33 -5.83
CA PRO A 602 46.42 19.12 -6.57
C PRO A 602 46.37 20.59 -6.15
N ARG A 603 47.43 21.35 -6.49
CA ARG A 603 47.55 22.76 -6.06
C ARG A 603 46.49 23.67 -6.68
N GLU A 604 45.95 23.32 -7.84
CA GLU A 604 44.89 24.08 -8.51
C GLU A 604 43.47 23.82 -7.98
N ASP A 605 43.25 22.78 -7.17
CA ASP A 605 41.93 22.40 -6.60
C ASP A 605 41.98 22.27 -5.06
N GLN A 606 42.64 23.23 -4.41
CA GLN A 606 42.72 23.27 -2.94
C GLN A 606 41.48 23.89 -2.32
N LEU A 607 40.88 23.14 -1.39
CA LEU A 607 39.71 23.57 -0.62
C LEU A 607 40.10 24.61 0.43
N LYS A 608 39.16 25.50 0.75
CA LYS A 608 39.21 26.46 1.86
C LYS A 608 38.21 26.05 2.96
N PRO A 609 38.38 26.54 4.21
CA PRO A 609 37.42 26.31 5.30
C PRO A 609 35.98 26.78 5.05
N GLU A 610 35.76 27.61 4.03
CA GLU A 610 34.42 28.09 3.63
C GLU A 610 33.70 27.13 2.69
N ASP A 611 34.44 26.34 1.90
CA ASP A 611 33.89 25.53 0.80
C ASP A 611 33.17 24.27 1.33
N LEU A 612 33.44 23.86 2.58
CA LEU A 612 32.84 22.70 3.21
C LEU A 612 32.40 22.94 4.65
N SER A 613 31.34 22.21 5.02
CA SER A 613 30.98 22.04 6.42
C SER A 613 31.89 21.01 7.12
N LYS A 614 32.05 21.20 8.43
CA LYS A 614 32.80 20.33 9.35
C LYS A 614 32.32 18.87 9.33
N GLY A 615 31.03 18.66 9.05
CA GLY A 615 30.43 17.35 8.82
C GLY A 615 30.88 16.73 7.50
N LYS A 616 30.70 17.41 6.36
CA LYS A 616 31.13 16.91 5.04
C LYS A 616 32.63 16.60 5.01
N ALA A 617 33.45 17.50 5.56
CA ALA A 617 34.90 17.27 5.67
C ALA A 617 35.24 16.05 6.54
N GLY A 618 34.47 15.78 7.61
CA GLY A 618 34.63 14.57 8.42
C GLY A 618 34.29 13.28 7.64
N ASP A 619 33.22 13.32 6.85
CA ASP A 619 32.77 12.19 6.03
C ASP A 619 33.83 11.84 4.96
N MET A 620 34.35 12.84 4.24
CA MET A 620 35.45 12.67 3.26
C MET A 620 36.73 12.09 3.89
N ILE A 621 37.09 12.55 5.11
CA ILE A 621 38.25 12.01 5.85
C ILE A 621 38.02 10.54 6.23
N THR A 622 36.79 10.15 6.55
CA THR A 622 36.43 8.76 6.89
C THR A 622 36.59 7.86 5.66
N ARG A 623 36.11 8.30 4.47
CA ARG A 623 36.36 7.60 3.19
C ARG A 623 37.85 7.42 2.92
N LEU A 624 38.65 8.49 3.04
CA LEU A 624 40.11 8.43 2.84
C LEU A 624 40.85 7.51 3.83
N LYS A 625 40.38 7.42 5.08
CA LYS A 625 41.03 6.58 6.10
C LYS A 625 40.65 5.10 5.99
N HIS A 626 39.39 4.80 5.68
CA HIS A 626 38.83 3.45 5.77
C HIS A 626 38.58 2.78 4.40
N GLY A 627 38.49 3.55 3.30
CA GLY A 627 38.38 3.04 1.91
C GLY A 627 39.69 2.46 1.33
N VAL A 628 40.64 2.09 2.19
CA VAL A 628 41.91 1.38 1.91
C VAL A 628 42.85 2.07 0.90
N LYS A 629 44.01 2.53 1.39
CA LYS A 629 45.12 3.18 0.64
C LYS A 629 45.70 2.41 -0.57
N GLY A 630 45.20 1.21 -0.90
CA GLY A 630 45.82 0.28 -1.87
C GLY A 630 45.52 0.55 -3.35
N ARG A 631 44.42 1.23 -3.71
CA ARG A 631 44.05 1.45 -5.13
C ARG A 631 44.96 2.47 -5.84
N TYR A 632 45.46 3.46 -5.10
CA TYR A 632 46.20 4.62 -5.64
C TYR A 632 47.58 4.30 -6.27
N ALA A 633 48.24 3.22 -5.83
CA ALA A 633 49.55 2.83 -6.35
C ALA A 633 49.50 2.19 -7.75
N LYS A 634 48.33 1.75 -8.22
CA LYS A 634 48.16 1.04 -9.50
C LYS A 634 47.66 1.94 -10.64
N ALA A 635 46.83 2.94 -10.34
CA ALA A 635 46.25 3.85 -11.36
C ALA A 635 47.34 4.67 -12.08
N SER A 636 48.25 5.28 -11.33
CA SER A 636 49.34 6.13 -11.85
C SER A 636 50.38 5.40 -12.73
N VAL A 637 50.42 4.06 -12.67
CA VAL A 637 51.24 3.24 -13.56
C VAL A 637 50.53 3.01 -14.91
N LYS A 638 49.20 2.92 -14.92
CA LYS A 638 48.39 2.70 -16.12
C LYS A 638 48.38 3.94 -17.02
N GLU A 639 48.15 5.13 -16.46
CA GLU A 639 48.18 6.41 -17.20
C GLU A 639 49.52 6.63 -17.92
N ARG A 640 50.64 6.40 -17.24
CA ARG A 640 52.00 6.52 -17.81
C ARG A 640 52.25 5.54 -18.98
N THR A 641 51.50 4.44 -19.02
CA THR A 641 51.60 3.43 -20.08
C THR A 641 50.73 3.81 -21.28
N GLU A 642 49.52 4.33 -21.04
CA GLU A 642 48.60 4.80 -22.08
C GLU A 642 49.13 6.06 -22.80
N GLN A 643 49.70 7.02 -22.08
CA GLN A 643 50.38 8.19 -22.68
C GLN A 643 51.52 7.78 -23.63
N ARG A 644 52.30 6.76 -23.27
CA ARG A 644 53.36 6.21 -24.13
C ARG A 644 52.83 5.54 -25.39
N MET A 645 51.66 4.91 -25.35
CA MET A 645 51.05 4.32 -26.55
C MET A 645 50.45 5.38 -27.47
N LYS A 646 49.84 6.43 -26.92
CA LYS A 646 49.24 7.52 -27.70
C LYS A 646 50.27 8.28 -28.55
N ALA A 647 51.39 8.68 -27.94
CA ALA A 647 52.51 9.32 -28.66
C ALA A 647 53.10 8.42 -29.78
N ARG A 648 53.09 7.09 -29.57
CA ARG A 648 53.57 6.13 -30.57
C ARG A 648 52.62 5.99 -31.76
N ALA A 649 51.31 6.11 -31.54
CA ALA A 649 50.29 6.09 -32.59
C ALA A 649 50.33 7.36 -33.46
N GLU A 650 50.44 8.54 -32.83
CA GLU A 650 50.56 9.83 -33.53
C GLU A 650 51.79 9.87 -34.47
N THR A 651 52.92 9.32 -34.01
CA THR A 651 54.15 9.18 -34.81
C THR A 651 53.96 8.30 -36.06
N ILE A 652 53.10 7.27 -35.98
CA ILE A 652 52.79 6.38 -37.11
C ILE A 652 51.84 7.09 -38.09
N GLN A 653 50.85 7.82 -37.57
CA GLN A 653 49.87 8.53 -38.38
C GLN A 653 50.50 9.65 -39.23
N GLN A 654 51.48 10.38 -38.69
CA GLN A 654 52.25 11.37 -39.44
C GLN A 654 53.07 10.78 -40.59
N ARG A 655 53.55 9.52 -40.47
CA ARG A 655 54.26 8.84 -41.57
C ARG A 655 53.35 8.44 -42.73
N LEU A 656 52.06 8.19 -42.46
CA LEU A 656 51.10 7.74 -43.47
C LEU A 656 50.55 8.88 -44.34
N GLN A 657 50.52 10.12 -43.85
CA GLN A 657 50.05 11.28 -44.62
C GLN A 657 51.03 11.77 -45.71
N GLY A 658 52.26 11.25 -45.75
CA GLY A 658 53.30 11.70 -46.69
C GLY A 658 53.23 11.11 -48.11
N GLN A 659 52.28 10.22 -48.43
CA GLN A 659 52.27 9.46 -49.69
C GLN A 659 50.88 9.34 -50.36
N VAL A 660 50.29 10.47 -50.77
CA VAL A 660 49.29 10.48 -51.86
C VAL A 660 49.50 11.70 -52.75
N LYS A 661 49.65 11.48 -54.06
CA LYS A 661 49.76 12.54 -55.08
C LYS A 661 49.00 12.09 -56.33
N VAL A 662 48.10 12.92 -56.85
CA VAL A 662 47.29 12.65 -58.06
C VAL A 662 47.46 13.81 -59.04
N GLY A 663 47.56 13.49 -60.33
CA GLY A 663 47.66 14.46 -61.43
C GLY A 663 46.53 14.26 -62.45
N PRO A 664 46.20 15.27 -63.27
CA PRO A 664 45.07 15.23 -64.20
C PRO A 664 45.46 14.74 -65.60
N LEU A 665 44.48 14.23 -66.37
CA LEU A 665 44.56 14.04 -67.82
C LEU A 665 43.16 14.18 -68.46
N GLU A 666 43.14 14.38 -69.79
CA GLU A 666 42.19 15.27 -70.48
C GLU A 666 40.95 14.60 -71.11
N GLN A 667 40.03 15.44 -71.62
CA GLN A 667 38.85 15.04 -72.38
C GLN A 667 39.12 14.94 -73.88
N GLY A 668 38.57 13.89 -74.50
CA GLY A 668 38.04 13.95 -75.87
C GLY A 668 38.77 13.13 -76.94
N GLN A 669 38.09 12.09 -77.46
CA GLN A 669 37.76 11.97 -78.90
C GLN A 669 36.80 10.80 -79.18
N THR A 670 36.37 10.72 -80.44
CA THR A 670 35.12 10.13 -80.95
C THR A 670 35.24 8.69 -81.51
N LEU A 671 34.06 8.09 -81.73
CA LEU A 671 33.69 7.13 -82.80
C LEU A 671 34.09 5.64 -82.70
N LYS A 672 33.03 4.82 -82.79
CA LYS A 672 32.87 3.57 -83.57
C LYS A 672 33.81 2.35 -83.37
N GLU A 673 33.13 1.22 -83.19
CA GLU A 673 33.38 -0.07 -83.86
C GLU A 673 34.76 -0.74 -83.71
N LYS A 674 34.84 -1.69 -82.77
CA LYS A 674 35.39 -3.06 -82.95
C LYS A 674 34.90 -3.94 -81.79
N LEU A 675 33.95 -4.84 -82.00
CA LEU A 675 34.09 -6.18 -82.58
C LEU A 675 34.72 -7.20 -81.63
N VAL A 676 33.87 -8.13 -81.18
CA VAL A 676 34.12 -9.55 -80.86
C VAL A 676 35.08 -9.87 -79.71
N GLY A 677 34.52 -10.55 -78.71
CA GLY A 677 35.18 -11.08 -77.51
C GLY A 677 34.12 -11.54 -76.52
#